data_AF-A0A535XMX3-F1
#
_entry.id   AF-A0A535XMX3-F1
#
_cell.length_a   1.000
_cell.length_b   1.000
_cell.length_c   1.000
_cell.angle_alpha   90.00
_cell.angle_beta   90.00
_cell.angle_gamma   90.00
#
_symmetry.space_group_name_H-M   'P 1'
#
loop_
_entity.id
_entity.type
_entity.pdbx_description
1 polymer ?
#
loop_
_entity_poly.entity_id
_entity_poly.type
_entity_poly.pdbx_seq_one_letter_code
_entity_poly.pdbx_strand_id
1 'polypeptide(L)'
;MSNTAELADPRMVSERTPRVRKRRDDLIRCLEQLTYNLRWSWNPRTRELFQSLAPEPWARTNNPVATLRSATNEPDRLAEHAESILECHSDLEQYLNSPTQVKNVPRIAYFCAEFAIAESLPIYSGGLGVLAGDHLKAASDLGLPLIAVGLMYRYGYFRQVIDDTGYQREAYDRLDTDSVAVRPVLNAQGAPVVIDVPFPSRTVHARVWVARVGRVPLYLLDTDLAENREDDRWITSHLYGGDQDTRIRQEIVLGIGGLRALRAILPTDAQADVMHMNEGHSAFLALELARERLASGAASSFDEAALQVANKLAFTTHTPVAAGHDAFPSDLIEAYFNGYRQQLGLTHDEFMLRGRRDPEAIWERFSMTVLALRSAARRNGVSQLHGTVSKEMWGGVGLTMRDAPPAAEMDAITNGVHTATWVGPEMSTLFDQQLGTDWRTLPEVARNWKAMARADKGALWTARTAQRARLLAQVDAMARHEGLGGLHPDVTPEKALVLGFARRFATYKRAGLVLTDPERLVRLMDGGNRPLVVVFAGKAHPRDEPGKLLVQRIVQASRDERFRGRLVFLDNYDVEIARLLVQGSDVWMNTPRRPQEASGTSGMKATLNGALHLSELDGWWDEAYEPGIGWALGEGLSGDLVGEAHDAAEAKQLMDLLEFEILPEFFERNEHGHSERWLDRVARSIQSMAPRFSAHGS
;
A
#
# COMPACT_ATOMS: atom_id res chain seq x y z
N MET A 1 -53.37 13.82 52.53
CA MET A 1 -52.38 12.76 52.25
C MET A 1 -52.13 12.76 50.76
N SER A 2 -50.86 12.64 50.40
CA SER A 2 -50.24 12.84 49.09
C SER A 2 -50.91 12.05 47.96
N ASN A 3 -51.01 12.66 46.78
CA ASN A 3 -50.74 11.94 45.54
C ASN A 3 -50.11 12.89 44.52
N THR A 4 -48.78 12.82 44.45
CA THR A 4 -47.93 13.47 43.46
C THR A 4 -48.15 12.82 42.10
N ALA A 5 -48.70 13.57 41.16
CA ALA A 5 -48.72 13.19 39.75
C ALA A 5 -47.29 13.36 39.19
N GLU A 6 -46.59 12.24 38.99
CA GLU A 6 -45.41 12.19 38.14
C GLU A 6 -45.85 12.47 36.70
N LEU A 7 -45.51 13.66 36.22
CA LEU A 7 -45.48 13.99 34.80
C LEU A 7 -44.36 13.16 34.16
N ALA A 8 -44.74 12.06 33.49
CA ALA A 8 -43.84 11.34 32.61
C ALA A 8 -43.32 12.28 31.51
N ASP A 9 -42.00 12.36 31.36
CA ASP A 9 -41.33 13.07 30.28
C ASP A 9 -41.80 12.53 28.91
N PRO A 10 -42.36 13.36 28.01
CA PRO A 10 -42.82 12.94 26.68
C PRO A 10 -41.73 12.29 25.82
N ARG A 11 -40.45 12.46 26.17
CA ARG A 11 -39.31 11.91 25.43
C ARG A 11 -39.03 10.43 25.67
N MET A 12 -39.67 9.77 26.64
CA MET A 12 -39.46 8.33 26.92
C MET A 12 -40.50 7.37 26.31
N VAL A 13 -41.50 7.87 25.57
CA VAL A 13 -42.62 7.04 25.07
C VAL A 13 -42.46 6.62 23.60
N SER A 14 -41.51 7.17 22.84
CA SER A 14 -41.43 6.94 21.38
C SER A 14 -40.79 5.60 20.96
N GLU A 15 -39.98 4.95 21.81
CA GLU A 15 -39.28 3.70 21.45
C GLU A 15 -40.17 2.43 21.49
N ARG A 16 -41.41 2.50 21.98
CA ARG A 16 -42.21 1.31 22.31
C ARG A 16 -43.06 0.72 21.17
N THR A 17 -43.09 1.34 19.99
CA THR A 17 -43.92 0.84 18.88
C THR A 17 -43.14 -0.15 18.01
N PRO A 18 -43.64 -1.38 17.74
CA PRO A 18 -42.93 -2.40 16.95
C PRO A 18 -42.40 -1.92 15.59
N ARG A 19 -43.09 -0.96 14.96
CA ARG A 19 -42.71 -0.35 13.68
C ARG A 19 -41.46 0.54 13.78
N VAL A 20 -41.29 1.28 14.88
CA VAL A 20 -40.11 2.12 15.13
C VAL A 20 -38.89 1.25 15.40
N ARG A 21 -39.06 0.21 16.24
CA ARG A 21 -38.02 -0.78 16.53
C ARG A 21 -37.55 -1.50 15.26
N LYS A 22 -38.48 -1.97 14.43
CA LYS A 22 -38.14 -2.62 13.16
C LYS A 22 -37.33 -1.70 12.24
N ARG A 23 -37.76 -0.43 12.07
CA ARG A 23 -37.03 0.54 11.24
C ARG A 23 -35.61 0.80 11.76
N ARG A 24 -35.42 0.89 13.08
CA ARG A 24 -34.09 1.04 13.69
C ARG A 24 -33.22 -0.18 13.42
N ASP A 25 -33.76 -1.38 13.63
CA ASP A 25 -33.02 -2.63 13.40
C ASP A 25 -32.66 -2.79 11.92
N ASP A 26 -33.49 -2.32 10.99
CA ASP A 26 -33.20 -2.30 9.56
C ASP A 26 -32.03 -1.35 9.22
N LEU A 27 -32.02 -0.12 9.78
CA LEU A 27 -30.94 0.85 9.59
C LEU A 27 -29.59 0.34 10.14
N ILE A 28 -29.61 -0.30 11.33
CA ILE A 28 -28.40 -0.89 11.92
C ILE A 28 -27.83 -1.96 10.99
N ARG A 29 -28.67 -2.82 10.39
CA ARG A 29 -28.18 -3.84 9.45
C ARG A 29 -27.58 -3.23 8.18
N CYS A 30 -28.17 -2.18 7.63
CA CYS A 30 -27.59 -1.45 6.49
C CYS A 30 -26.22 -0.84 6.88
N LEU A 31 -26.13 -0.21 8.04
CA LEU A 31 -24.90 0.38 8.54
C LEU A 31 -23.82 -0.68 8.82
N GLU A 32 -24.18 -1.84 9.38
CA GLU A 32 -23.27 -2.97 9.55
C GLU A 32 -22.67 -3.45 8.23
N GLN A 33 -23.47 -3.52 7.16
CA GLN A 33 -22.98 -3.91 5.84
C GLN A 33 -22.01 -2.87 5.24
N LEU A 34 -22.29 -1.58 5.44
CA LEU A 34 -21.38 -0.49 5.07
C LEU A 34 -20.07 -0.55 5.88
N THR A 35 -20.16 -0.80 7.19
CA THR A 35 -19.00 -0.86 8.10
C THR A 35 -18.06 -2.02 7.75
N TYR A 36 -18.60 -3.21 7.49
CA TYR A 36 -17.80 -4.42 7.24
C TYR A 36 -17.44 -4.65 5.76
N ASN A 37 -17.73 -3.69 4.88
CA ASN A 37 -17.20 -3.65 3.52
C ASN A 37 -16.27 -2.46 3.34
N LEU A 38 -14.97 -2.72 3.18
CA LEU A 38 -13.89 -1.73 3.11
C LEU A 38 -13.98 -0.78 1.90
N ARG A 39 -14.96 -0.92 1.00
CA ARG A 39 -15.23 0.05 -0.08
C ARG A 39 -15.38 1.48 0.42
N TRP A 40 -15.85 1.67 1.65
CA TRP A 40 -15.89 3.00 2.28
C TRP A 40 -14.54 3.73 2.26
N SER A 41 -13.40 3.01 2.21
CA SER A 41 -12.07 3.63 2.24
C SER A 41 -11.68 4.32 0.93
N TRP A 42 -12.43 4.08 -0.17
CA TRP A 42 -12.30 4.80 -1.44
C TRP A 42 -13.63 5.29 -2.01
N ASN A 43 -14.71 5.29 -1.22
CA ASN A 43 -16.01 5.87 -1.58
C ASN A 43 -16.26 7.14 -0.73
N PRO A 44 -16.20 8.35 -1.33
CA PRO A 44 -16.32 9.61 -0.59
C PRO A 44 -17.62 9.73 0.21
N ARG A 45 -18.77 9.40 -0.40
CA ARG A 45 -20.09 9.51 0.25
C ARG A 45 -20.22 8.64 1.49
N THR A 46 -19.72 7.41 1.43
CA THR A 46 -19.75 6.50 2.60
C THR A 46 -18.82 7.00 3.71
N ARG A 47 -17.67 7.59 3.34
CA ARG A 47 -16.73 8.18 4.30
C ARG A 47 -17.35 9.42 4.99
N GLU A 48 -18.01 10.29 4.22
CA GLU A 48 -18.76 11.45 4.73
C GLU A 48 -19.91 11.05 5.64
N LEU A 49 -20.62 9.96 5.30
CA LEU A 49 -21.64 9.37 6.18
C LEU A 49 -21.05 8.98 7.54
N PHE A 50 -19.92 8.26 7.58
CA PHE A 50 -19.33 7.90 8.88
C PHE A 50 -18.85 9.13 9.67
N GLN A 51 -18.26 10.11 8.99
CA GLN A 51 -17.81 11.35 9.62
C GLN A 51 -18.96 12.16 10.21
N SER A 52 -20.09 12.27 9.51
CA SER A 52 -21.28 12.99 9.99
C SER A 52 -22.02 12.21 11.08
N LEU A 53 -22.07 10.88 10.95
CA LEU A 53 -22.76 10.00 11.90
C LEU A 53 -22.05 9.92 13.25
N ALA A 54 -20.71 9.99 13.31
CA ALA A 54 -20.01 10.05 14.59
C ALA A 54 -18.73 10.90 14.50
N PRO A 55 -18.83 12.25 14.49
CA PRO A 55 -17.71 13.13 14.22
C PRO A 55 -16.53 12.93 15.16
N GLU A 56 -16.80 12.80 16.46
CA GLU A 56 -15.79 12.63 17.51
C GLU A 56 -15.07 11.26 17.44
N PRO A 57 -15.77 10.11 17.44
CA PRO A 57 -15.13 8.82 17.20
C PRO A 57 -14.38 8.75 15.88
N TRP A 58 -14.95 9.29 14.80
CA TRP A 58 -14.34 9.27 13.48
C TRP A 58 -13.04 10.09 13.44
N ALA A 59 -13.06 11.33 13.93
CA ALA A 59 -11.87 12.19 13.95
C ALA A 59 -10.69 11.58 14.74
N ARG A 60 -10.99 10.79 15.80
CA ARG A 60 -9.95 10.15 16.61
C ARG A 60 -9.42 8.84 16.04
N THR A 61 -10.23 8.10 15.27
CA THR A 61 -9.93 6.69 14.96
C THR A 61 -9.95 6.36 13.47
N ASN A 62 -10.59 7.20 12.64
CA ASN A 62 -10.85 6.94 11.23
C ASN A 62 -11.39 5.51 11.00
N ASN A 63 -12.26 5.05 11.92
CA ASN A 63 -12.69 3.66 12.02
C ASN A 63 -14.23 3.54 11.99
N PRO A 64 -14.80 2.84 10.98
CA PRO A 64 -16.24 2.70 10.85
C PRO A 64 -16.86 1.80 11.93
N VAL A 65 -16.08 0.90 12.55
CA VAL A 65 -16.56 0.04 13.65
C VAL A 65 -16.79 0.87 14.91
N ALA A 66 -15.87 1.79 15.21
CA ALA A 66 -16.06 2.75 16.29
C ALA A 66 -17.30 3.63 16.05
N THR A 67 -17.49 4.06 14.80
CA THR A 67 -18.67 4.84 14.38
C THR A 67 -19.97 4.06 14.55
N LEU A 68 -20.03 2.82 14.07
CA LEU A 68 -21.19 1.92 14.23
C LEU A 68 -21.54 1.72 15.72
N ARG A 69 -20.54 1.44 16.57
CA ARG A 69 -20.74 1.27 18.01
C ARG A 69 -21.30 2.53 18.66
N SER A 70 -20.80 3.72 18.28
CA SER A 70 -21.32 4.99 18.77
C SER A 70 -22.76 5.23 18.31
N ALA A 71 -23.01 5.09 17.00
CA ALA A 71 -24.32 5.37 16.40
C ALA A 71 -25.43 4.44 16.91
N THR A 72 -25.11 3.17 17.18
CA THR A 72 -26.08 2.19 17.71
C THR A 72 -26.62 2.58 19.09
N ASN A 73 -25.88 3.40 19.84
CA ASN A 73 -26.29 3.91 21.14
C ASN A 73 -27.03 5.27 21.06
N GLU A 74 -27.22 5.83 19.86
CA GLU A 74 -27.87 7.14 19.64
C GLU A 74 -29.02 7.01 18.62
N PRO A 75 -30.22 6.53 19.02
CA PRO A 75 -31.33 6.25 18.11
C PRO A 75 -31.81 7.45 17.28
N ASP A 76 -31.83 8.65 17.89
CA ASP A 76 -32.24 9.88 17.21
C ASP A 76 -31.29 10.23 16.06
N ARG A 77 -29.98 10.07 16.29
CA ARG A 77 -28.95 10.32 15.29
C ARG A 77 -29.01 9.34 14.11
N LEU A 78 -29.31 8.06 14.38
CA LEU A 78 -29.59 7.07 13.33
C LEU A 78 -30.83 7.46 12.51
N ALA A 79 -31.87 8.00 13.16
CA ALA A 79 -33.08 8.43 12.47
C ALA A 79 -32.84 9.68 11.60
N GLU A 80 -32.01 10.63 12.07
CA GLU A 80 -31.59 11.82 11.32
C GLU A 80 -30.79 11.46 10.04
N HIS A 81 -29.96 10.42 10.09
CA HIS A 81 -29.13 9.97 8.96
C HIS A 81 -29.76 8.84 8.14
N ALA A 82 -31.03 8.51 8.39
CA ALA A 82 -31.67 7.32 7.81
C ALA A 82 -31.64 7.31 6.28
N GLU A 83 -31.86 8.45 5.63
CA GLU A 83 -31.82 8.58 4.17
C GLU A 83 -30.40 8.32 3.64
N SER A 84 -29.39 9.00 4.17
CA SER A 84 -28.00 8.82 3.77
C SER A 84 -27.48 7.39 3.99
N ILE A 85 -27.90 6.72 5.07
CA ILE A 85 -27.58 5.31 5.33
C ILE A 85 -28.16 4.43 4.21
N LEU A 86 -29.44 4.61 3.88
CA LEU A 86 -30.13 3.81 2.86
C LEU A 86 -29.58 4.08 1.45
N GLU A 87 -29.23 5.32 1.13
CA GLU A 87 -28.60 5.68 -0.15
C GLU A 87 -27.22 5.05 -0.30
N CYS A 88 -26.35 5.19 0.70
CA CYS A 88 -25.01 4.58 0.67
C CYS A 88 -25.10 3.06 0.60
N HIS A 89 -26.05 2.46 1.33
CA HIS A 89 -26.31 1.03 1.28
C HIS A 89 -26.80 0.57 -0.10
N SER A 90 -27.73 1.29 -0.71
CA SER A 90 -28.20 1.01 -2.08
C SER A 90 -27.08 1.15 -3.11
N ASP A 91 -26.20 2.15 -2.98
CA ASP A 91 -25.01 2.31 -3.84
C ASP A 91 -24.05 1.13 -3.69
N LEU A 92 -23.82 0.67 -2.46
CA LEU A 92 -23.01 -0.53 -2.22
C LEU A 92 -23.64 -1.77 -2.86
N GLU A 93 -24.93 -2.00 -2.69
CA GLU A 93 -25.63 -3.13 -3.30
C GLU A 93 -25.58 -3.09 -4.83
N GLN A 94 -25.79 -1.92 -5.43
CA GLN A 94 -25.65 -1.74 -6.88
C GLN A 94 -24.22 -2.05 -7.32
N TYR A 95 -23.22 -1.56 -6.59
CA TYR A 95 -21.82 -1.83 -6.87
C TYR A 95 -21.49 -3.32 -6.78
N LEU A 96 -21.95 -4.02 -5.75
CA LEU A 96 -21.66 -5.45 -5.55
C LEU A 96 -22.31 -6.34 -6.62
N ASN A 97 -23.50 -5.95 -7.10
CA ASN A 97 -24.26 -6.71 -8.10
C ASN A 97 -23.98 -6.28 -9.55
N SER A 98 -23.09 -5.31 -9.76
CA SER A 98 -22.70 -4.86 -11.09
C SER A 98 -21.95 -5.95 -11.87
N PRO A 99 -22.15 -6.06 -13.20
CA PRO A 99 -21.50 -7.09 -13.99
C PRO A 99 -19.99 -6.92 -14.01
N THR A 100 -19.27 -8.03 -14.13
CA THR A 100 -17.82 -8.03 -14.37
C THR A 100 -17.53 -7.35 -15.71
N GLN A 101 -16.57 -6.42 -15.71
CA GLN A 101 -16.21 -5.63 -16.87
C GLN A 101 -15.30 -6.40 -17.85
N VAL A 102 -14.49 -7.31 -17.32
CA VAL A 102 -13.53 -8.11 -18.10
C VAL A 102 -14.03 -9.55 -18.27
N LYS A 103 -14.19 -9.99 -19.51
CA LYS A 103 -14.69 -11.35 -19.81
C LYS A 103 -13.57 -12.38 -19.79
N ASN A 104 -13.92 -13.64 -19.54
CA ASN A 104 -13.03 -14.81 -19.63
C ASN A 104 -11.80 -14.74 -18.70
N VAL A 105 -11.94 -14.14 -17.53
CA VAL A 105 -10.86 -14.04 -16.54
C VAL A 105 -10.82 -15.32 -15.70
N PRO A 106 -9.65 -15.95 -15.50
CA PRO A 106 -9.52 -17.10 -14.59
C PRO A 106 -9.79 -16.68 -13.14
N ARG A 107 -10.18 -17.61 -12.27
CA ARG A 107 -10.25 -17.35 -10.83
C ARG A 107 -8.83 -17.20 -10.27
N ILE A 108 -8.58 -16.10 -9.58
CA ILE A 108 -7.24 -15.72 -9.12
C ILE A 108 -7.19 -15.76 -7.60
N ALA A 109 -6.18 -16.41 -7.04
CA ALA A 109 -5.79 -16.24 -5.64
C ALA A 109 -4.50 -15.44 -5.52
N TYR A 110 -4.57 -14.26 -4.93
CA TYR A 110 -3.45 -13.34 -4.78
C TYR A 110 -2.85 -13.41 -3.38
N PHE A 111 -1.64 -13.94 -3.27
CA PHE A 111 -0.93 -14.13 -2.01
C PHE A 111 0.06 -12.99 -1.78
N CYS A 112 -0.08 -12.30 -0.65
CA CYS A 112 0.83 -11.25 -0.25
C CYS A 112 1.03 -11.25 1.26
N ALA A 113 2.24 -10.87 1.70
CA ALA A 113 2.53 -10.70 3.11
C ALA A 113 1.88 -9.43 3.70
N GLU A 114 1.47 -8.46 2.88
CA GLU A 114 0.90 -7.19 3.34
C GLU A 114 -0.18 -6.62 2.42
N PHE A 115 -1.14 -5.87 3.00
CA PHE A 115 -2.22 -5.19 2.27
C PHE A 115 -2.59 -3.84 2.91
N ALA A 116 -2.39 -2.74 2.19
CA ALA A 116 -2.80 -1.40 2.65
C ALA A 116 -4.17 -1.05 2.08
N ILE A 117 -5.24 -1.43 2.79
CA ILE A 117 -6.62 -1.16 2.35
C ILE A 117 -7.18 0.11 2.99
N ALA A 118 -7.06 0.21 4.31
CA ALA A 118 -7.55 1.28 5.17
C ALA A 118 -6.67 1.39 6.43
N GLU A 119 -6.59 2.56 7.04
CA GLU A 119 -5.73 2.81 8.20
C GLU A 119 -6.16 2.00 9.43
N SER A 120 -7.46 1.74 9.56
CA SER A 120 -8.03 0.93 10.64
C SER A 120 -7.69 -0.56 10.55
N LEU A 121 -7.08 -1.04 9.46
CA LEU A 121 -6.60 -2.42 9.32
C LEU A 121 -5.08 -2.41 8.99
N PRO A 122 -4.19 -2.29 10.01
CA PRO A 122 -2.78 -2.01 9.82
C PRO A 122 -1.95 -3.26 9.48
N ILE A 123 -2.28 -3.96 8.39
CA ILE A 123 -1.59 -5.16 7.92
C ILE A 123 -0.60 -4.88 6.78
N TYR A 124 0.08 -3.74 6.83
CA TYR A 124 1.06 -3.31 5.83
C TYR A 124 2.21 -2.49 6.42
N SER A 125 3.31 -2.40 5.69
CA SER A 125 4.48 -1.59 6.07
C SER A 125 4.93 -0.62 4.97
N GLY A 126 4.77 -0.97 3.68
CA GLY A 126 5.36 -0.19 2.59
C GLY A 126 4.67 -0.32 1.24
N GLY A 127 5.44 -0.06 0.19
CA GLY A 127 4.95 0.06 -1.18
C GLY A 127 4.32 -1.23 -1.74
N LEU A 128 4.82 -2.40 -1.33
CA LEU A 128 4.29 -3.70 -1.76
C LEU A 128 2.83 -3.88 -1.27
N GLY A 129 2.55 -3.58 -0.01
CA GLY A 129 1.22 -3.66 0.58
C GLY A 129 0.27 -2.62 0.01
N VAL A 130 0.77 -1.42 -0.28
CA VAL A 130 -0.04 -0.39 -0.94
C VAL A 130 -0.41 -0.79 -2.37
N LEU A 131 0.53 -1.36 -3.13
CA LEU A 131 0.24 -1.91 -4.44
C LEU A 131 -0.78 -3.05 -4.36
N ALA A 132 -0.58 -4.01 -3.44
CA ALA A 132 -1.52 -5.10 -3.23
C ALA A 132 -2.93 -4.58 -2.91
N GLY A 133 -3.02 -3.53 -2.10
CA GLY A 133 -4.29 -2.87 -1.81
C GLY A 133 -4.93 -2.19 -3.02
N ASP A 134 -4.14 -1.49 -3.83
CA ASP A 134 -4.61 -0.88 -5.08
C ASP A 134 -5.07 -1.93 -6.11
N HIS A 135 -4.37 -3.08 -6.20
CA HIS A 135 -4.81 -4.23 -7.01
C HIS A 135 -6.17 -4.77 -6.53
N LEU A 136 -6.38 -4.95 -5.22
CA LEU A 136 -7.66 -5.47 -4.71
C LEU A 136 -8.81 -4.51 -5.01
N LYS A 137 -8.56 -3.19 -4.91
CA LYS A 137 -9.55 -2.15 -5.21
C LYS A 137 -9.90 -2.11 -6.70
N ALA A 138 -8.89 -2.11 -7.58
CA ALA A 138 -9.12 -2.16 -9.03
C ALA A 138 -9.81 -3.47 -9.46
N ALA A 139 -9.39 -4.61 -8.92
CA ALA A 139 -10.03 -5.90 -9.17
C ALA A 139 -11.50 -5.90 -8.73
N SER A 140 -11.81 -5.24 -7.60
CA SER A 140 -13.16 -5.06 -7.11
C SER A 140 -14.01 -4.19 -8.06
N ASP A 141 -13.48 -3.06 -8.54
CA ASP A 141 -14.17 -2.15 -9.46
C ASP A 141 -14.47 -2.82 -10.82
N LEU A 142 -13.51 -3.60 -11.32
CA LEU A 142 -13.64 -4.40 -12.55
C LEU A 142 -14.52 -5.64 -12.37
N GLY A 143 -14.79 -6.06 -11.12
CA GLY A 143 -15.53 -7.28 -10.80
C GLY A 143 -14.76 -8.56 -11.13
N LEU A 144 -13.42 -8.54 -11.06
CA LEU A 144 -12.59 -9.71 -11.33
C LEU A 144 -12.84 -10.81 -10.28
N PRO A 145 -12.80 -12.10 -10.66
CA PRO A 145 -12.94 -13.22 -9.74
C PRO A 145 -11.64 -13.44 -8.95
N LEU A 146 -11.22 -12.42 -8.20
CA LEU A 146 -10.00 -12.41 -7.40
C LEU A 146 -10.36 -12.61 -5.93
N ILE A 147 -9.60 -13.47 -5.27
CA ILE A 147 -9.54 -13.61 -3.80
C ILE A 147 -8.12 -13.30 -3.36
N ALA A 148 -7.95 -12.76 -2.16
CA ALA A 148 -6.64 -12.45 -1.62
C ALA A 148 -6.36 -13.26 -0.35
N VAL A 149 -5.09 -13.56 -0.10
CA VAL A 149 -4.63 -14.32 1.07
C VAL A 149 -3.44 -13.60 1.70
N GLY A 150 -3.51 -13.39 3.01
CA GLY A 150 -2.47 -12.77 3.82
C GLY A 150 -2.48 -13.27 5.27
N LEU A 151 -1.78 -12.55 6.14
CA LEU A 151 -1.71 -12.85 7.57
C LEU A 151 -2.39 -11.74 8.40
N MET A 152 -3.00 -12.13 9.52
CA MET A 152 -3.59 -11.22 10.50
C MET A 152 -2.52 -10.81 11.52
N TYR A 153 -1.78 -9.73 11.25
CA TYR A 153 -0.76 -9.26 12.19
C TYR A 153 -1.37 -8.56 13.41
N ARG A 154 -1.22 -9.16 14.59
CA ARG A 154 -1.75 -8.64 15.85
C ARG A 154 -1.10 -7.35 16.34
N TYR A 155 0.05 -6.95 15.82
CA TYR A 155 0.74 -5.71 16.17
C TYR A 155 1.10 -4.85 14.95
N GLY A 156 0.63 -5.24 13.76
CA GLY A 156 0.96 -4.57 12.50
C GLY A 156 2.46 -4.50 12.23
N TYR A 157 2.92 -3.40 11.62
CA TYR A 157 4.34 -3.10 11.47
C TYR A 157 4.89 -2.45 12.73
N PHE A 158 4.71 -1.14 12.91
CA PHE A 158 4.86 -0.42 14.18
C PHE A 158 4.30 1.00 14.05
N ARG A 159 3.94 1.60 15.19
CA ARG A 159 3.71 3.04 15.32
C ARG A 159 5.05 3.73 15.55
N GLN A 160 5.39 4.69 14.70
CA GLN A 160 6.63 5.44 14.82
C GLN A 160 6.48 6.47 15.94
N VAL A 161 7.49 6.57 16.80
CA VAL A 161 7.61 7.64 17.78
C VAL A 161 8.98 8.28 17.59
N ILE A 162 9.02 9.61 17.47
CA ILE A 162 10.27 10.37 17.38
C ILE A 162 10.61 10.86 18.78
N ASP A 163 11.80 10.54 19.28
CA ASP A 163 12.24 11.01 20.59
C ASP A 163 12.85 12.43 20.55
N ASP A 164 13.21 12.94 21.73
CA ASP A 164 13.76 14.30 21.88
C ASP A 164 15.05 14.51 21.09
N THR A 165 15.81 13.45 20.78
CA THR A 165 17.03 13.52 19.96
C THR A 165 16.75 13.51 18.45
N GLY A 166 15.48 13.30 18.08
CA GLY A 166 15.02 13.07 16.71
C GLY A 166 15.11 11.61 16.28
N TYR A 167 15.47 10.69 17.17
CA TYR A 167 15.67 9.29 16.83
C TYR A 167 14.33 8.53 16.78
N GLN A 168 14.22 7.62 15.82
CA GLN A 168 13.03 6.78 15.66
C GLN A 168 12.97 5.65 16.69
N ARG A 169 11.83 5.52 17.37
CA ARG A 169 11.46 4.39 18.21
C ARG A 169 10.21 3.70 17.68
N GLU A 170 10.15 2.40 17.90
CA GLU A 170 9.01 1.55 17.53
C GLU A 170 8.10 1.33 18.73
N ALA A 171 6.81 1.67 18.58
CA ALA A 171 5.75 1.28 19.51
C ALA A 171 4.83 0.24 18.84
N TYR A 172 4.45 -0.79 19.59
CA TYR A 172 3.66 -1.91 19.09
C TYR A 172 2.35 -2.00 19.85
N ASP A 173 1.28 -1.56 19.19
CA ASP A 173 -0.07 -1.56 19.76
C ASP A 173 -0.80 -2.82 19.29
N ARG A 174 -1.35 -3.59 20.24
CA ARG A 174 -2.07 -4.83 19.91
C ARG A 174 -3.42 -4.50 19.25
N LEU A 175 -3.65 -5.06 18.07
CA LEU A 175 -4.88 -4.99 17.32
C LEU A 175 -5.99 -5.79 18.01
N ASP A 176 -7.02 -5.08 18.46
CA ASP A 176 -8.29 -5.69 18.85
C ASP A 176 -9.07 -6.07 17.58
N THR A 177 -9.25 -7.37 17.34
CA THR A 177 -10.00 -7.89 16.20
C THR A 177 -11.47 -7.47 16.21
N ASP A 178 -12.05 -7.17 17.37
CA ASP A 178 -13.44 -6.72 17.45
C ASP A 178 -13.57 -5.26 17.00
N SER A 179 -12.47 -4.50 17.02
CA SER A 179 -12.41 -3.09 16.65
C SER A 179 -12.22 -2.85 15.15
N VAL A 180 -12.01 -3.89 14.34
CA VAL A 180 -11.72 -3.76 12.91
C VAL A 180 -12.75 -4.45 12.02
N ALA A 181 -12.84 -4.00 10.76
CA ALA A 181 -13.83 -4.45 9.78
C ALA A 181 -13.48 -5.83 9.18
N VAL A 182 -13.31 -6.84 10.05
CA VAL A 182 -13.07 -8.24 9.69
C VAL A 182 -14.06 -9.14 10.40
N ARG A 183 -14.35 -10.31 9.82
CA ARG A 183 -15.23 -11.31 10.44
C ARG A 183 -14.56 -12.69 10.42
N PRO A 184 -14.80 -13.55 11.42
CA PRO A 184 -14.36 -14.93 11.33
C PRO A 184 -15.06 -15.61 10.15
N VAL A 185 -14.32 -16.40 9.37
CA VAL A 185 -14.94 -17.30 8.40
C VAL A 185 -15.57 -18.45 9.17
N LEU A 186 -16.85 -18.73 8.92
CA LEU A 186 -17.59 -19.80 9.60
C LEU A 186 -17.79 -20.99 8.66
N ASN A 187 -17.70 -22.19 9.22
CA ASN A 187 -18.04 -23.43 8.51
C ASN A 187 -19.56 -23.63 8.43
N ALA A 188 -20.00 -24.72 7.81
CA ALA A 188 -21.42 -25.05 7.66
C ALA A 188 -22.18 -25.23 9.00
N GLN A 189 -21.46 -25.46 10.10
CA GLN A 189 -22.00 -25.60 11.46
C GLN A 189 -21.99 -24.28 12.25
N GLY A 190 -21.55 -23.17 11.63
CA GLY A 190 -21.44 -21.86 12.29
C GLY A 190 -20.22 -21.70 13.20
N ALA A 191 -19.28 -22.65 13.20
CA ALA A 191 -18.03 -22.54 13.97
C ALA A 191 -16.93 -21.89 13.14
N PRO A 192 -15.99 -21.14 13.76
CA PRO A 192 -14.84 -20.57 13.05
C PRO A 192 -14.02 -21.63 12.31
N VAL A 193 -13.66 -21.34 11.06
CA VAL A 193 -12.74 -22.19 10.29
C VAL A 193 -11.33 -22.05 10.88
N VAL A 194 -10.79 -23.19 11.30
CA VAL A 194 -9.42 -23.36 11.76
C VAL A 194 -8.76 -24.41 10.87
N ILE A 195 -7.56 -24.10 10.38
CA ILE A 195 -6.78 -25.02 9.54
C ILE A 195 -5.55 -25.52 10.27
N ASP A 196 -5.07 -26.69 9.83
CA ASP A 196 -3.88 -27.34 10.35
C ASP A 196 -2.68 -27.10 9.41
N VAL A 197 -1.66 -26.43 9.94
CA VAL A 197 -0.39 -26.18 9.26
C VAL A 197 0.68 -27.10 9.86
N PRO A 198 1.29 -28.00 9.07
CA PRO A 198 2.23 -28.99 9.59
C PRO A 198 3.55 -28.31 9.95
N PHE A 199 4.02 -28.54 11.17
CA PHE A 199 5.32 -28.10 11.67
C PHE A 199 6.12 -29.32 12.16
N PRO A 200 7.43 -29.19 12.40
CA PRO A 200 8.22 -30.26 13.00
C PRO A 200 7.64 -30.64 14.36
N SER A 201 7.35 -31.93 14.55
CA SER A 201 6.83 -32.53 15.79
C SER A 201 5.48 -32.01 16.31
N ARG A 202 4.82 -31.09 15.60
CA ARG A 202 3.56 -30.46 16.03
C ARG A 202 2.74 -29.93 14.86
N THR A 203 1.49 -29.61 15.13
CA THR A 203 0.62 -28.88 14.20
C THR A 203 0.41 -27.48 14.74
N VAL A 204 0.52 -26.47 13.88
CA VAL A 204 0.11 -25.09 14.18
C VAL A 204 -1.29 -24.87 13.62
N HIS A 205 -2.20 -24.43 14.47
CA HIS A 205 -3.57 -24.13 14.08
C HIS A 205 -3.69 -22.66 13.65
N ALA A 206 -4.37 -22.37 12.54
CA ALA A 206 -4.62 -20.99 12.12
C ALA A 206 -6.11 -20.75 11.88
N ARG A 207 -6.69 -19.75 12.55
CA ARG A 207 -8.06 -19.29 12.28
C ARG A 207 -8.06 -18.42 11.03
N VAL A 208 -9.13 -18.53 10.24
CA VAL A 208 -9.32 -17.72 9.04
C VAL A 208 -10.30 -16.58 9.31
N TRP A 209 -9.84 -15.35 9.07
CA TRP A 209 -10.66 -14.13 9.04
C TRP A 209 -10.93 -13.70 7.61
N VAL A 210 -12.01 -12.96 7.36
CA VAL A 210 -12.31 -12.32 6.08
C VAL A 210 -12.53 -10.82 6.25
N ALA A 211 -11.82 -10.04 5.44
CA ALA A 211 -12.09 -8.63 5.17
C ALA A 211 -12.71 -8.51 3.77
N ARG A 212 -13.81 -7.77 3.63
CA ARG A 212 -14.45 -7.54 2.32
C ARG A 212 -13.90 -6.25 1.72
N VAL A 213 -13.11 -6.36 0.66
CA VAL A 213 -12.56 -5.23 -0.10
C VAL A 213 -13.47 -5.03 -1.33
N GLY A 214 -14.59 -4.32 -1.14
CA GLY A 214 -15.62 -4.23 -2.17
C GLY A 214 -16.16 -5.63 -2.50
N ARG A 215 -15.92 -6.11 -3.72
CA ARG A 215 -16.29 -7.45 -4.22
C ARG A 215 -15.25 -8.52 -3.88
N VAL A 216 -14.01 -8.13 -3.55
CA VAL A 216 -12.89 -9.06 -3.32
C VAL A 216 -12.85 -9.51 -1.86
N PRO A 217 -12.91 -10.82 -1.55
CA PRO A 217 -12.61 -11.32 -0.21
C PRO A 217 -11.10 -11.40 0.01
N LEU A 218 -10.62 -10.79 1.10
CA LEU A 218 -9.27 -10.95 1.62
C LEU A 218 -9.30 -11.85 2.86
N TYR A 219 -8.71 -13.04 2.74
CA TYR A 219 -8.60 -14.00 3.83
C TYR A 219 -7.29 -13.79 4.60
N LEU A 220 -7.38 -13.73 5.92
CA LEU A 220 -6.25 -13.46 6.81
C LEU A 220 -6.10 -14.59 7.82
N LEU A 221 -4.93 -15.22 7.85
CA LEU A 221 -4.62 -16.31 8.76
C LEU A 221 -4.09 -15.78 10.08
N ASP A 222 -4.56 -16.33 11.20
CA ASP A 222 -4.23 -15.90 12.56
C ASP A 222 -3.85 -17.12 13.42
N THR A 223 -2.61 -17.16 13.91
CA THR A 223 -2.12 -18.23 14.79
C THR A 223 -2.27 -17.90 16.26
N ASP A 224 -2.81 -16.73 16.64
CA ASP A 224 -3.04 -16.34 18.03
C ASP A 224 -4.24 -17.07 18.66
N LEU A 225 -4.10 -18.38 18.81
CA LEU A 225 -5.07 -19.31 19.39
C LEU A 225 -4.50 -19.93 20.66
N ALA A 226 -5.34 -20.09 21.68
CA ALA A 226 -4.92 -20.67 22.97
C ALA A 226 -4.45 -22.14 22.86
N GLU A 227 -4.84 -22.82 21.78
CA GLU A 227 -4.49 -24.21 21.46
C GLU A 227 -3.04 -24.34 20.96
N ASN A 228 -2.50 -23.26 20.38
CA ASN A 228 -1.12 -23.20 19.93
C ASN A 228 -0.17 -22.96 21.10
N ARG A 229 1.07 -23.42 20.94
CA ARG A 229 2.17 -23.06 21.84
C ARG A 229 2.35 -21.55 21.84
N GLU A 230 2.86 -21.01 22.95
CA GLU A 230 3.04 -19.57 23.09
C GLU A 230 3.85 -19.00 21.92
N ASP A 231 4.97 -19.60 21.57
CA ASP A 231 5.83 -19.17 20.46
C ASP A 231 5.16 -19.26 19.07
N ASP A 232 4.27 -20.23 18.86
CA ASP A 232 3.51 -20.36 17.61
C ASP A 232 2.43 -19.28 17.45
N ARG A 233 1.88 -18.77 18.56
CA ARG A 233 0.97 -17.62 18.54
C ARG A 233 1.66 -16.34 18.06
N TRP A 234 2.98 -16.24 18.24
CA TRP A 234 3.76 -15.09 17.78
C TRP A 234 4.05 -15.08 16.27
N ILE A 235 3.75 -16.16 15.54
CA ILE A 235 3.95 -16.19 14.08
C ILE A 235 3.19 -15.04 13.41
N THR A 236 1.94 -14.79 13.80
CA THR A 236 1.12 -13.68 13.28
C THR A 236 1.15 -12.45 14.21
N SER A 237 2.24 -12.23 14.94
CA SER A 237 2.38 -11.03 15.79
C SER A 237 2.70 -9.79 14.97
N HIS A 238 3.88 -9.72 14.35
CA HIS A 238 4.44 -8.53 13.71
C HIS A 238 4.70 -8.75 12.23
N LEU A 239 4.37 -7.77 11.41
CA LEU A 239 4.75 -7.72 10.00
C LEU A 239 6.25 -7.42 9.89
N TYR A 240 7.00 -8.28 9.21
CA TYR A 240 8.47 -8.19 9.09
C TYR A 240 9.22 -8.10 10.43
N GLY A 241 8.59 -8.53 11.52
CA GLY A 241 9.20 -8.66 12.83
C GLY A 241 9.88 -10.01 13.03
N GLY A 242 10.46 -10.20 14.23
CA GLY A 242 11.13 -11.44 14.59
C GLY A 242 12.40 -11.70 13.78
N ASP A 243 13.06 -12.82 14.03
CA ASP A 243 14.29 -13.25 13.35
C ASP A 243 13.99 -14.16 12.14
N GLN A 244 15.03 -14.80 11.58
CA GLN A 244 14.87 -15.70 10.43
C GLN A 244 13.99 -16.91 10.75
N ASP A 245 14.00 -17.37 12.00
CA ASP A 245 13.10 -18.43 12.47
C ASP A 245 11.64 -17.95 12.41
N THR A 246 11.35 -16.75 12.91
CA THR A 246 10.00 -16.17 12.80
C THR A 246 9.56 -16.02 11.33
N ARG A 247 10.47 -15.53 10.46
CA ARG A 247 10.18 -15.32 9.04
C ARG A 247 9.84 -16.61 8.31
N ILE A 248 10.62 -17.69 8.46
CA ILE A 248 10.29 -18.97 7.80
C ILE A 248 8.95 -19.53 8.28
N ARG A 249 8.62 -19.39 9.57
CA ARG A 249 7.30 -19.80 10.10
C ARG A 249 6.15 -19.00 9.48
N GLN A 250 6.33 -17.69 9.32
CA GLN A 250 5.35 -16.81 8.66
C GLN A 250 5.10 -17.24 7.21
N GLU A 251 6.17 -17.52 6.47
CA GLU A 251 6.07 -17.94 5.07
C GLU A 251 5.46 -19.34 4.91
N ILE A 252 5.70 -20.25 5.85
CA ILE A 252 5.01 -21.55 5.92
C ILE A 252 3.50 -21.34 6.10
N VAL A 253 3.09 -20.51 7.07
CA VAL A 253 1.67 -20.22 7.31
C VAL A 253 1.05 -19.51 6.11
N LEU A 254 1.73 -18.53 5.50
CA LEU A 254 1.21 -17.80 4.35
C LEU A 254 1.10 -18.70 3.10
N GLY A 255 2.15 -19.45 2.76
CA GLY A 255 2.18 -20.29 1.56
C GLY A 255 1.37 -21.58 1.72
N ILE A 256 1.79 -22.45 2.64
CA ILE A 256 1.16 -23.77 2.87
C ILE A 256 -0.19 -23.58 3.56
N GLY A 257 -0.22 -22.83 4.66
CA GLY A 257 -1.46 -22.57 5.39
C GLY A 257 -2.47 -21.82 4.52
N GLY A 258 -2.04 -20.80 3.77
CA GLY A 258 -2.93 -20.04 2.89
C GLY A 258 -3.61 -20.93 1.84
N LEU A 259 -2.89 -21.85 1.20
CA LEU A 259 -3.49 -22.82 0.28
C LEU A 259 -4.51 -23.74 0.98
N ARG A 260 -4.17 -24.26 2.16
CA ARG A 260 -5.09 -25.09 2.96
C ARG A 260 -6.34 -24.34 3.40
N ALA A 261 -6.22 -23.05 3.71
CA ALA A 261 -7.36 -22.19 3.99
C ALA A 261 -8.29 -22.13 2.77
N LEU A 262 -7.76 -21.89 1.57
CA LEU A 262 -8.57 -21.88 0.34
C LEU A 262 -9.28 -23.22 0.08
N ARG A 263 -8.60 -24.34 0.34
CA ARG A 263 -9.20 -25.68 0.25
C ARG A 263 -10.33 -25.91 1.25
N ALA A 264 -10.21 -25.35 2.45
CA ALA A 264 -11.21 -25.51 3.51
C ALA A 264 -12.44 -24.59 3.34
N ILE A 265 -12.24 -23.38 2.81
CA ILE A 265 -13.29 -22.35 2.74
C ILE A 265 -14.05 -22.33 1.41
N LEU A 266 -13.41 -22.74 0.31
CA LEU A 266 -14.02 -22.70 -1.02
C LEU A 266 -14.46 -24.10 -1.46
N PRO A 267 -15.63 -24.24 -2.11
CA PRO A 267 -16.00 -25.50 -2.73
C PRO A 267 -15.06 -25.83 -3.90
N THR A 268 -15.01 -27.10 -4.28
CA THR A 268 -14.06 -27.63 -5.28
C THR A 268 -14.15 -26.91 -6.64
N ASP A 269 -15.35 -26.53 -7.06
CA ASP A 269 -15.64 -25.84 -8.32
C ASP A 269 -15.39 -24.33 -8.28
N ALA A 270 -15.09 -23.76 -7.10
CA ALA A 270 -14.76 -22.35 -6.89
C ALA A 270 -13.28 -22.12 -6.54
N GLN A 271 -12.45 -23.17 -6.56
CA GLN A 271 -11.01 -23.06 -6.33
C GLN A 271 -10.35 -22.19 -7.42
N ALA A 272 -9.24 -21.54 -7.05
CA ALA A 272 -8.51 -20.67 -7.96
C ALA A 272 -7.86 -21.46 -9.11
N ASP A 273 -7.94 -20.91 -10.32
CA ASP A 273 -7.28 -21.44 -11.51
C ASP A 273 -5.81 -21.01 -11.55
N VAL A 274 -5.52 -19.79 -11.07
CA VAL A 274 -4.18 -19.20 -10.99
C VAL A 274 -3.93 -18.67 -9.57
N MET A 275 -2.73 -18.91 -9.06
CA MET A 275 -2.24 -18.39 -7.78
C MET A 275 -1.05 -17.47 -8.03
N HIS A 276 -1.15 -16.23 -7.56
CA HIS A 276 -0.17 -15.18 -7.76
C HIS A 276 0.61 -14.96 -6.46
N MET A 277 1.91 -15.22 -6.50
CA MET A 277 2.87 -14.91 -5.45
C MET A 277 3.40 -13.48 -5.63
N ASN A 278 2.98 -12.57 -4.75
CA ASN A 278 3.48 -11.21 -4.73
C ASN A 278 4.72 -11.12 -3.82
N GLU A 279 5.90 -11.11 -4.44
CA GLU A 279 7.21 -11.37 -3.80
C GLU A 279 7.35 -12.82 -3.27
N GLY A 280 8.58 -13.23 -2.90
CA GLY A 280 8.91 -14.61 -2.53
C GLY A 280 8.22 -15.16 -1.28
N HIS A 281 7.59 -14.33 -0.45
CA HIS A 281 7.07 -14.69 0.89
C HIS A 281 6.06 -15.85 0.93
N SER A 282 5.42 -16.14 -0.20
CA SER A 282 4.41 -17.21 -0.31
C SER A 282 4.89 -18.40 -1.13
N ALA A 283 6.17 -18.46 -1.51
CA ALA A 283 6.68 -19.44 -2.48
C ALA A 283 6.53 -20.91 -2.03
N PHE A 284 6.43 -21.16 -0.72
CA PHE A 284 6.11 -22.51 -0.22
C PHE A 284 4.73 -23.04 -0.66
N LEU A 285 3.82 -22.17 -1.15
CA LEU A 285 2.55 -22.61 -1.75
C LEU A 285 2.77 -23.53 -2.96
N ALA A 286 3.85 -23.31 -3.72
CA ALA A 286 4.20 -24.14 -4.85
C ALA A 286 4.55 -25.58 -4.42
N LEU A 287 5.22 -25.72 -3.28
CA LEU A 287 5.56 -27.02 -2.70
C LEU A 287 4.31 -27.76 -2.23
N GLU A 288 3.34 -27.08 -1.62
CA GLU A 288 2.08 -27.72 -1.18
C GLU A 288 1.22 -28.15 -2.39
N LEU A 289 1.18 -27.36 -3.47
CA LEU A 289 0.54 -27.80 -4.72
C LEU A 289 1.21 -29.05 -5.30
N ALA A 290 2.55 -29.10 -5.35
CA ALA A 290 3.28 -30.28 -5.81
C ALA A 290 2.99 -31.49 -4.92
N ARG A 291 2.95 -31.29 -3.58
CA ARG A 291 2.59 -32.33 -2.62
C ARG A 291 1.17 -32.86 -2.83
N GLU A 292 0.18 -32.01 -3.11
CA GLU A 292 -1.19 -32.43 -3.44
C GLU A 292 -1.20 -33.36 -4.67
N ARG A 293 -0.41 -33.05 -5.71
CA ARG A 293 -0.29 -33.90 -6.91
C ARG A 293 0.30 -35.27 -6.61
N LEU A 294 1.41 -35.30 -5.86
CA LEU A 294 2.05 -36.54 -5.44
C LEU A 294 1.12 -37.39 -4.56
N ALA A 295 0.49 -36.78 -3.55
CA ALA A 295 -0.39 -37.48 -2.62
C ALA A 295 -1.64 -38.06 -3.30
N SER A 296 -2.14 -37.41 -4.36
CA SER A 296 -3.27 -37.91 -5.16
C SER A 296 -2.88 -38.99 -6.18
N GLY A 297 -1.59 -39.24 -6.38
CA GLY A 297 -1.08 -40.11 -7.45
C GLY A 297 -1.15 -39.50 -8.86
N ALA A 298 -1.46 -38.20 -8.97
CA ALA A 298 -1.51 -37.48 -10.25
C ALA A 298 -0.11 -37.20 -10.83
N ALA A 299 0.94 -37.31 -10.01
CA ALA A 299 2.34 -37.23 -10.42
C ALA A 299 3.15 -38.32 -9.71
N SER A 300 4.18 -38.82 -10.38
CA SER A 300 5.06 -39.89 -9.90
C SER A 300 6.37 -39.37 -9.28
N SER A 301 6.71 -38.10 -9.52
CA SER A 301 7.92 -37.44 -9.03
C SER A 301 7.68 -35.94 -8.77
N PHE A 302 8.55 -35.33 -7.96
CA PHE A 302 8.44 -33.90 -7.66
C PHE A 302 8.56 -33.03 -8.92
N ASP A 303 9.51 -33.34 -9.81
CA ASP A 303 9.71 -32.54 -11.03
C ASP A 303 8.49 -32.62 -11.96
N GLU A 304 7.85 -33.79 -12.08
CA GLU A 304 6.57 -33.93 -12.78
C GLU A 304 5.47 -33.09 -12.11
N ALA A 305 5.33 -33.19 -10.79
CA ALA A 305 4.35 -32.42 -10.04
C ALA A 305 4.55 -30.90 -10.18
N ALA A 306 5.80 -30.43 -10.10
CA ALA A 306 6.19 -29.03 -10.26
C ALA A 306 5.81 -28.52 -11.66
N LEU A 307 6.11 -29.28 -12.72
CA LEU A 307 5.72 -28.92 -14.08
C LEU A 307 4.20 -28.87 -14.27
N GLN A 308 3.45 -29.81 -13.68
CA GLN A 308 1.98 -29.81 -13.76
C GLN A 308 1.35 -28.59 -13.08
N VAL A 309 1.97 -28.05 -12.02
CA VAL A 309 1.42 -26.91 -11.27
C VAL A 309 1.98 -25.57 -11.73
N ALA A 310 3.09 -25.53 -12.47
CA ALA A 310 3.74 -24.28 -12.88
C ALA A 310 2.82 -23.32 -13.65
N ASN A 311 1.95 -23.85 -14.53
CA ASN A 311 0.96 -23.05 -15.29
C ASN A 311 -0.15 -22.45 -14.41
N LYS A 312 -0.29 -22.91 -13.16
CA LYS A 312 -1.20 -22.33 -12.17
C LYS A 312 -0.53 -21.25 -11.34
N LEU A 313 0.75 -20.95 -11.58
CA LEU A 313 1.55 -20.08 -10.74
C LEU A 313 2.06 -18.85 -11.50
N ALA A 314 1.83 -17.68 -10.91
CA ALA A 314 2.39 -16.41 -11.33
C ALA A 314 3.26 -15.83 -10.19
N PHE A 315 4.38 -15.21 -10.55
CA PHE A 315 5.30 -14.59 -9.61
C PHE A 315 5.66 -13.17 -10.03
N THR A 316 5.58 -12.23 -9.10
CA THR A 316 6.09 -10.87 -9.30
C THR A 316 7.18 -10.55 -8.29
N THR A 317 8.33 -10.09 -8.77
CA THR A 317 9.42 -9.58 -7.92
C THR A 317 9.40 -8.06 -7.86
N HIS A 318 9.60 -7.48 -6.67
CA HIS A 318 9.61 -6.02 -6.44
C HIS A 318 10.97 -5.51 -5.98
N THR A 319 11.94 -6.42 -5.83
CA THR A 319 13.20 -6.12 -5.18
C THR A 319 14.30 -5.96 -6.24
N PRO A 320 14.92 -4.76 -6.34
CA PRO A 320 15.91 -4.45 -7.37
C PRO A 320 17.34 -4.86 -6.98
N VAL A 321 17.54 -5.45 -5.79
CA VAL A 321 18.86 -5.85 -5.28
C VAL A 321 18.82 -7.25 -4.64
N ALA A 322 19.78 -8.11 -4.99
CA ALA A 322 19.80 -9.51 -4.52
C ALA A 322 19.75 -9.66 -2.99
N ALA A 323 20.37 -8.74 -2.24
CA ALA A 323 20.40 -8.75 -0.78
C ALA A 323 19.04 -8.44 -0.12
N GLY A 324 18.05 -7.97 -0.88
CA GLY A 324 16.71 -7.63 -0.37
C GLY A 324 15.74 -8.81 -0.32
N HIS A 325 16.11 -9.99 -0.81
CA HIS A 325 15.26 -11.16 -0.86
C HIS A 325 15.45 -12.08 0.36
N ASP A 326 14.35 -12.65 0.86
CA ASP A 326 14.40 -13.61 1.96
C ASP A 326 15.14 -14.89 1.55
N ALA A 327 16.15 -15.25 2.35
CA ALA A 327 16.96 -16.45 2.15
C ALA A 327 17.32 -17.11 3.48
N PHE A 328 17.05 -18.40 3.61
CA PHE A 328 17.20 -19.16 4.86
C PHE A 328 18.44 -20.06 4.86
N PRO A 329 19.13 -20.23 5.99
CA PRO A 329 20.26 -21.13 6.06
C PRO A 329 19.78 -22.60 6.00
N SER A 330 20.66 -23.50 5.56
CA SER A 330 20.34 -24.90 5.24
C SER A 330 19.80 -25.68 6.45
N ASP A 331 20.37 -25.42 7.62
CA ASP A 331 19.99 -26.02 8.91
C ASP A 331 18.58 -25.59 9.33
N LEU A 332 18.22 -24.32 9.12
CA LEU A 332 16.86 -23.83 9.40
C LEU A 332 15.84 -24.46 8.46
N ILE A 333 16.16 -24.57 7.16
CA ILE A 333 15.30 -25.27 6.20
C ILE A 333 15.11 -26.73 6.62
N GLU A 334 16.17 -27.45 6.95
CA GLU A 334 16.06 -28.84 7.39
C GLU A 334 15.26 -28.96 8.69
N ALA A 335 15.44 -28.04 9.63
CA ALA A 335 14.69 -28.01 10.88
C ALA A 335 13.17 -27.99 10.63
N TYR A 336 12.69 -27.18 9.68
CA TYR A 336 11.26 -27.07 9.36
C TYR A 336 10.74 -28.09 8.34
N PHE A 337 11.58 -28.47 7.37
CA PHE A 337 11.15 -29.23 6.20
C PHE A 337 11.63 -30.69 6.15
N ASN A 338 12.42 -31.20 7.11
CA ASN A 338 12.92 -32.59 7.09
C ASN A 338 11.82 -33.64 6.82
N GLY A 339 10.71 -33.60 7.57
CA GLY A 339 9.59 -34.52 7.37
C GLY A 339 8.73 -34.16 6.15
N TYR A 340 8.70 -32.88 5.78
CA TYR A 340 7.90 -32.39 4.66
C TYR A 340 8.52 -32.76 3.31
N ARG A 341 9.85 -32.61 3.15
CA ARG A 341 10.56 -32.97 1.91
C ARG A 341 10.47 -34.46 1.58
N GLN A 342 10.31 -35.31 2.59
CA GLN A 342 10.07 -36.75 2.39
C GLN A 342 8.72 -37.00 1.69
N GLN A 343 7.69 -36.20 2.00
CA GLN A 343 6.39 -36.26 1.30
C GLN A 343 6.48 -35.78 -0.15
N LEU A 344 7.50 -34.99 -0.47
CA LEU A 344 7.84 -34.59 -1.83
C LEU A 344 8.75 -35.60 -2.55
N GLY A 345 9.23 -36.64 -1.86
CA GLY A 345 10.20 -37.60 -2.40
C GLY A 345 11.59 -37.00 -2.62
N LEU A 346 11.97 -35.96 -1.88
CA LEU A 346 13.24 -35.24 -2.04
C LEU A 346 14.22 -35.52 -0.89
N THR A 347 15.49 -35.72 -1.24
CA THR A 347 16.62 -35.61 -0.31
C THR A 347 16.81 -34.16 0.17
N HIS A 348 17.65 -33.96 1.20
CA HIS A 348 17.98 -32.62 1.69
C HIS A 348 18.59 -31.76 0.58
N ASP A 349 19.56 -32.32 -0.15
CA ASP A 349 20.25 -31.59 -1.22
C ASP A 349 19.32 -31.28 -2.40
N GLU A 350 18.47 -32.21 -2.81
CA GLU A 350 17.49 -31.97 -3.88
C GLU A 350 16.44 -30.93 -3.49
N PHE A 351 16.07 -30.86 -2.21
CA PHE A 351 15.21 -29.81 -1.69
C PHE A 351 15.93 -28.47 -1.69
N MET A 352 17.13 -28.41 -1.10
CA MET A 352 17.95 -27.19 -1.04
C MET A 352 18.24 -26.62 -2.42
N LEU A 353 18.48 -27.49 -3.40
CA LEU A 353 18.66 -27.08 -4.79
C LEU A 353 17.52 -26.17 -5.23
N ARG A 354 16.26 -26.39 -4.85
CA ARG A 354 15.11 -25.57 -5.28
C ARG A 354 15.20 -24.10 -4.89
N GLY A 355 15.93 -23.77 -3.83
CA GLY A 355 16.18 -22.39 -3.41
C GLY A 355 17.56 -21.85 -3.79
N ARG A 356 18.45 -22.62 -4.42
CA ARG A 356 19.80 -22.18 -4.80
C ARG A 356 19.85 -21.70 -6.24
N ARG A 357 20.36 -20.49 -6.47
CA ARG A 357 20.62 -19.99 -7.83
C ARG A 357 21.70 -20.83 -8.51
N ASP A 358 22.82 -21.03 -7.83
CA ASP A 358 23.95 -21.81 -8.30
C ASP A 358 23.87 -23.24 -7.71
N PRO A 359 23.60 -24.26 -8.54
CA PRO A 359 23.50 -25.64 -8.08
C PRO A 359 24.78 -26.17 -7.42
N GLU A 360 25.94 -25.61 -7.78
CA GLU A 360 27.25 -26.05 -7.28
C GLU A 360 27.64 -25.35 -5.95
N ALA A 361 27.02 -24.20 -5.65
CA ALA A 361 27.27 -23.44 -4.44
C ALA A 361 26.52 -24.05 -3.23
N ILE A 362 27.05 -25.13 -2.66
CA ILE A 362 26.44 -25.83 -1.51
C ILE A 362 26.24 -24.96 -0.25
N TRP A 363 27.00 -23.87 -0.12
CA TRP A 363 26.87 -22.87 0.96
C TRP A 363 25.78 -21.83 0.68
N GLU A 364 25.22 -21.80 -0.53
CA GLU A 364 24.15 -20.87 -0.87
C GLU A 364 22.89 -21.18 -0.05
N ARG A 365 22.35 -20.11 0.53
CA ARG A 365 21.13 -20.10 1.34
C ARG A 365 19.92 -20.41 0.45
N PHE A 366 18.87 -20.95 1.05
CA PHE A 366 17.62 -21.22 0.34
C PHE A 366 16.87 -19.91 0.07
N SER A 367 16.95 -19.40 -1.15
CA SER A 367 16.27 -18.19 -1.59
C SER A 367 14.82 -18.45 -1.97
N MET A 368 13.91 -17.69 -1.38
CA MET A 368 12.48 -17.77 -1.68
C MET A 368 12.13 -17.24 -3.06
N THR A 369 12.89 -16.26 -3.54
CA THR A 369 12.76 -15.75 -4.91
C THR A 369 13.17 -16.81 -5.92
N VAL A 370 14.26 -17.55 -5.66
CA VAL A 370 14.66 -18.66 -6.54
C VAL A 370 13.59 -19.75 -6.53
N LEU A 371 13.05 -20.12 -5.37
CA LEU A 371 11.94 -21.07 -5.29
C LEU A 371 10.73 -20.61 -6.12
N ALA A 372 10.34 -19.33 -6.00
CA ALA A 372 9.22 -18.77 -6.74
C ALA A 372 9.47 -18.76 -8.26
N LEU A 373 10.65 -18.31 -8.69
CA LEU A 373 11.07 -18.28 -10.10
C LEU A 373 11.13 -19.68 -10.73
N ARG A 374 11.54 -20.69 -9.97
CA ARG A 374 11.56 -22.09 -10.42
C ARG A 374 10.19 -22.73 -10.45
N SER A 375 9.21 -22.15 -9.77
CA SER A 375 7.87 -22.74 -9.65
C SER A 375 6.85 -22.11 -10.59
N ALA A 376 6.98 -20.81 -10.92
CA ALA A 376 5.95 -20.06 -11.64
C ALA A 376 6.21 -19.94 -13.13
N ALA A 377 5.26 -20.39 -13.97
CA ALA A 377 5.34 -20.25 -15.42
C ALA A 377 5.30 -18.77 -15.86
N ARG A 378 4.54 -17.93 -15.14
CA ARG A 378 4.46 -16.49 -15.39
C ARG A 378 5.28 -15.73 -14.36
N ARG A 379 6.19 -14.87 -14.83
CA ARG A 379 7.17 -14.17 -14.00
C ARG A 379 7.30 -12.74 -14.51
N ASN A 380 7.23 -11.74 -13.64
CA ASN A 380 7.39 -10.35 -14.07
C ASN A 380 8.14 -9.46 -13.05
N GLY A 381 8.82 -8.45 -13.60
CA GLY A 381 9.22 -7.24 -12.88
C GLY A 381 8.10 -6.18 -12.93
N VAL A 382 8.33 -5.04 -12.26
CA VAL A 382 7.28 -4.07 -11.90
C VAL A 382 7.43 -2.68 -12.57
N SER A 383 8.40 -2.58 -13.48
CA SER A 383 8.62 -1.50 -14.44
C SER A 383 9.51 -2.05 -15.56
N GLN A 384 9.62 -1.33 -16.68
CA GLN A 384 10.46 -1.75 -17.81
C GLN A 384 11.94 -1.91 -17.41
N LEU A 385 12.51 -0.89 -16.75
CA LEU A 385 13.89 -0.93 -16.28
C LEU A 385 14.11 -2.07 -15.27
N HIS A 386 13.18 -2.24 -14.33
CA HIS A 386 13.27 -3.33 -13.35
C HIS A 386 13.17 -4.70 -14.01
N GLY A 387 12.34 -4.86 -15.05
CA GLY A 387 12.28 -6.09 -15.84
C GLY A 387 13.64 -6.48 -16.41
N THR A 388 14.38 -5.51 -16.96
CA THR A 388 15.76 -5.72 -17.43
C THR A 388 16.70 -6.09 -16.27
N VAL A 389 16.68 -5.32 -15.18
CA VAL A 389 17.54 -5.58 -14.00
C VAL A 389 17.29 -6.97 -13.41
N SER A 390 16.03 -7.41 -13.27
CA SER A 390 15.79 -8.75 -12.69
C SER A 390 16.12 -9.88 -13.67
N LYS A 391 16.01 -9.68 -15.00
CA LYS A 391 16.48 -10.68 -15.98
C LYS A 391 17.98 -10.93 -15.85
N GLU A 392 18.76 -9.86 -15.72
CA GLU A 392 20.20 -9.95 -15.53
C GLU A 392 20.55 -10.57 -14.18
N MET A 393 19.91 -10.11 -13.11
CA MET A 393 20.13 -10.62 -11.75
C MET A 393 19.84 -12.11 -11.64
N TRP A 394 18.77 -12.59 -12.26
CA TRP A 394 18.31 -13.98 -12.17
C TRP A 394 18.65 -14.82 -13.40
N GLY A 395 19.54 -14.32 -14.25
CA GLY A 395 20.09 -15.06 -15.39
C GLY A 395 20.60 -16.44 -14.92
N GLY A 396 20.06 -17.49 -15.53
CA GLY A 396 20.34 -18.90 -15.18
C GLY A 396 19.28 -19.60 -14.31
N VAL A 397 18.29 -18.89 -13.76
CA VAL A 397 17.19 -19.52 -13.00
C VAL A 397 16.02 -19.84 -13.94
N GLY A 398 15.85 -21.11 -14.33
CA GLY A 398 14.72 -21.61 -15.14
C GLY A 398 13.69 -22.39 -14.33
N LEU A 399 12.53 -22.74 -14.92
CA LEU A 399 11.48 -23.56 -14.27
C LEU A 399 11.97 -24.96 -13.85
N THR A 400 12.90 -25.53 -14.59
CA THR A 400 13.55 -26.80 -14.26
C THR A 400 15.05 -26.63 -14.23
N MET A 401 15.72 -27.56 -13.56
CA MET A 401 17.18 -27.63 -13.49
C MET A 401 17.82 -28.11 -14.80
N ARG A 402 17.01 -28.60 -15.76
CA ARG A 402 17.52 -29.33 -16.93
C ARG A 402 17.17 -28.69 -18.28
N ASP A 403 15.96 -28.15 -18.48
CA ASP A 403 15.50 -27.83 -19.85
C ASP A 403 14.46 -26.69 -19.97
N ALA A 404 14.34 -25.81 -18.98
CA ALA A 404 13.42 -24.67 -19.08
C ALA A 404 14.11 -23.40 -19.62
N PRO A 405 13.42 -22.55 -20.39
CA PRO A 405 13.99 -21.27 -20.78
C PRO A 405 14.36 -20.46 -19.52
N PRO A 406 15.55 -19.81 -19.51
CA PRO A 406 16.02 -19.03 -18.36
C PRO A 406 15.04 -17.93 -17.94
N ALA A 407 15.29 -17.30 -16.79
CA ALA A 407 14.64 -16.04 -16.39
C ALA A 407 14.66 -14.92 -17.45
N ALA A 408 15.38 -15.10 -18.57
CA ALA A 408 15.35 -14.25 -19.76
C ALA A 408 13.94 -13.99 -20.34
N GLU A 409 12.96 -14.88 -20.08
CA GLU A 409 11.54 -14.70 -20.48
C GLU A 409 10.69 -13.94 -19.45
N MET A 410 11.29 -13.34 -18.41
CA MET A 410 10.53 -12.54 -17.45
C MET A 410 9.85 -11.34 -18.14
N ASP A 411 8.58 -11.10 -17.88
CA ASP A 411 7.89 -9.92 -18.42
C ASP A 411 8.15 -8.67 -17.55
N ALA A 412 7.73 -7.51 -18.04
CA ALA A 412 7.67 -6.28 -17.25
C ALA A 412 6.23 -5.77 -17.27
N ILE A 413 5.56 -5.85 -16.11
CA ILE A 413 4.21 -5.30 -15.92
C ILE A 413 4.38 -4.09 -15.02
N THR A 414 4.28 -2.90 -15.61
CA THR A 414 4.46 -1.66 -14.85
C THR A 414 3.35 -1.49 -13.83
N ASN A 415 3.71 -1.23 -12.58
CA ASN A 415 2.72 -0.96 -11.52
C ASN A 415 1.78 0.19 -11.87
N GLY A 416 0.53 0.10 -11.43
CA GLY A 416 -0.44 1.18 -11.42
C GLY A 416 -0.94 1.51 -10.02
N VAL A 417 -1.75 2.56 -9.91
CA VAL A 417 -2.40 2.97 -8.65
C VAL A 417 -3.91 3.06 -8.82
N HIS A 418 -4.64 2.83 -7.73
CA HIS A 418 -6.10 2.90 -7.75
C HIS A 418 -6.56 4.37 -7.74
N THR A 419 -6.86 4.93 -8.90
CA THR A 419 -7.12 6.37 -9.10
C THR A 419 -8.08 6.96 -8.07
N ALA A 420 -9.22 6.32 -7.84
CA ALA A 420 -10.25 6.81 -6.90
C ALA A 420 -9.79 6.81 -5.42
N THR A 421 -8.80 6.00 -5.03
CA THR A 421 -8.22 6.04 -3.67
C THR A 421 -7.43 7.32 -3.44
N TRP A 422 -6.72 7.78 -4.47
CA TRP A 422 -5.63 8.74 -4.29
C TRP A 422 -5.99 10.16 -4.69
N VAL A 423 -6.95 10.34 -5.61
CA VAL A 423 -7.47 11.66 -5.99
C VAL A 423 -8.23 12.29 -4.82
N GLY A 424 -7.80 13.47 -4.39
CA GLY A 424 -8.46 14.23 -3.32
C GLY A 424 -9.80 14.86 -3.77
N PRO A 425 -10.69 15.20 -2.82
CA PRO A 425 -12.04 15.70 -3.11
C PRO A 425 -12.11 16.92 -4.05
N GLU A 426 -11.16 17.87 -3.93
CA GLU A 426 -11.16 19.07 -4.77
C GLU A 426 -10.78 18.76 -6.21
N MET A 427 -9.76 17.93 -6.42
CA MET A 427 -9.41 17.43 -7.75
C MET A 427 -10.49 16.50 -8.31
N SER A 428 -11.16 15.73 -7.45
CA SER A 428 -12.32 14.91 -7.81
C SER A 428 -13.44 15.77 -8.40
N THR A 429 -13.75 16.88 -7.73
CA THR A 429 -14.78 17.84 -8.17
C THR A 429 -14.39 18.51 -9.49
N LEU A 430 -13.12 18.89 -9.64
CA LEU A 430 -12.59 19.44 -10.89
C LEU A 430 -12.74 18.44 -12.04
N PHE A 431 -12.36 17.19 -11.81
CA PHE A 431 -12.47 16.13 -12.82
C PHE A 431 -13.93 15.85 -13.17
N ASP A 432 -14.86 15.87 -12.23
CA ASP A 432 -16.28 15.67 -12.53
C ASP A 432 -16.84 16.76 -13.43
N GLN A 433 -16.42 18.00 -13.22
CA GLN A 433 -16.86 19.14 -14.00
C GLN A 433 -16.23 19.17 -15.40
N GLN A 434 -14.96 18.77 -15.53
CA GLN A 434 -14.21 18.93 -16.78
C GLN A 434 -14.09 17.65 -17.62
N LEU A 435 -14.08 16.47 -16.97
CA LEU A 435 -13.90 15.15 -17.59
C LEU A 435 -15.18 14.32 -17.57
N GLY A 436 -16.17 14.67 -16.74
CA GLY A 436 -17.32 13.82 -16.43
C GLY A 436 -16.96 12.76 -15.38
N THR A 437 -17.73 11.68 -15.26
CA THR A 437 -17.51 10.65 -14.22
C THR A 437 -16.65 9.46 -14.66
N ASP A 438 -16.39 9.32 -15.95
CA ASP A 438 -15.74 8.14 -16.53
C ASP A 438 -14.27 7.98 -16.11
N TRP A 439 -13.63 9.04 -15.60
CA TRP A 439 -12.27 8.95 -15.05
C TRP A 439 -12.21 8.02 -13.81
N ARG A 440 -13.34 7.78 -13.14
CA ARG A 440 -13.41 6.82 -12.01
C ARG A 440 -13.65 5.38 -12.45
N THR A 441 -14.48 5.18 -13.47
CA THR A 441 -14.91 3.84 -13.89
C THR A 441 -14.03 3.23 -14.96
N LEU A 442 -13.40 4.07 -15.78
CA LEU A 442 -12.48 3.69 -16.86
C LEU A 442 -11.23 4.60 -16.82
N PRO A 443 -10.50 4.64 -15.69
CA PRO A 443 -9.33 5.51 -15.53
C PRO A 443 -8.22 5.25 -16.54
N GLU A 444 -8.06 4.01 -17.01
CA GLU A 444 -7.05 3.59 -17.98
C GLU A 444 -7.32 4.06 -19.41
N VAL A 445 -8.52 4.57 -19.69
CA VAL A 445 -8.93 4.99 -21.03
C VAL A 445 -8.47 6.43 -21.29
N ALA A 446 -7.41 6.58 -22.08
CA ALA A 446 -6.78 7.88 -22.36
C ALA A 446 -7.73 8.98 -22.89
N ARG A 447 -8.82 8.63 -23.61
CA ARG A 447 -9.80 9.62 -24.07
C ARG A 447 -10.52 10.33 -22.93
N ASN A 448 -10.67 9.70 -21.76
CA ASN A 448 -11.36 10.26 -20.60
C ASN A 448 -10.55 11.39 -19.95
N TRP A 449 -9.25 11.47 -20.24
CA TRP A 449 -8.35 12.51 -19.72
C TRP A 449 -8.05 13.61 -20.74
N LYS A 450 -8.53 13.49 -21.98
CA LYS A 450 -8.16 14.40 -23.08
C LYS A 450 -8.50 15.87 -22.80
N ALA A 451 -9.60 16.13 -22.09
CA ALA A 451 -10.03 17.50 -21.82
C ALA A 451 -9.10 18.24 -20.85
N MET A 452 -8.23 17.54 -20.11
CA MET A 452 -7.21 18.18 -19.26
C MET A 452 -6.29 19.12 -20.04
N ALA A 453 -5.99 18.84 -21.32
CA ALA A 453 -5.19 19.75 -22.15
C ALA A 453 -5.78 21.17 -22.28
N ARG A 454 -7.08 21.33 -22.01
CA ARG A 454 -7.79 22.61 -22.04
C ARG A 454 -8.48 22.89 -20.70
N ALA A 455 -7.94 22.33 -19.61
CA ALA A 455 -8.49 22.54 -18.28
C ALA A 455 -8.53 24.02 -17.93
N ASP A 456 -9.62 24.45 -17.28
CA ASP A 456 -9.70 25.79 -16.69
C ASP A 456 -8.60 25.94 -15.63
N LYS A 457 -7.68 26.88 -15.90
CA LYS A 457 -6.48 27.12 -15.10
C LYS A 457 -6.81 27.74 -13.75
N GLY A 458 -7.80 28.63 -13.68
CA GLY A 458 -8.26 29.19 -12.42
C GLY A 458 -8.90 28.12 -11.53
N ALA A 459 -9.72 27.24 -12.11
CA ALA A 459 -10.33 26.12 -11.39
C ALA A 459 -9.28 25.11 -10.91
N LEU A 460 -8.31 24.76 -11.77
CA LEU A 460 -7.19 23.87 -11.41
C LEU A 460 -6.34 24.48 -10.30
N TRP A 461 -5.98 25.77 -10.40
CA TRP A 461 -5.24 26.47 -9.35
C TRP A 461 -6.02 26.46 -8.02
N THR A 462 -7.32 26.73 -8.06
CA THR A 462 -8.19 26.73 -6.87
C THR A 462 -8.22 25.35 -6.21
N ALA A 463 -8.38 24.28 -6.99
CA ALA A 463 -8.36 22.91 -6.48
C ALA A 463 -7.00 22.58 -5.82
N ARG A 464 -5.89 22.94 -6.47
CA ARG A 464 -4.53 22.76 -5.96
C ARG A 464 -4.27 23.53 -4.67
N THR A 465 -4.70 24.80 -4.61
CA THR A 465 -4.59 25.63 -3.39
C THR A 465 -5.38 25.04 -2.23
N ALA A 466 -6.58 24.51 -2.47
CA ALA A 466 -7.37 23.86 -1.42
C ALA A 466 -6.75 22.54 -0.93
N GLN A 467 -6.19 21.72 -1.83
CA GLN A 467 -5.41 20.55 -1.44
C GLN A 467 -4.18 20.92 -0.60
N ARG A 468 -3.47 21.97 -1.00
CA ARG A 468 -2.33 22.53 -0.25
C ARG A 468 -2.76 23.01 1.13
N ALA A 469 -3.91 23.67 1.25
CA ALA A 469 -4.45 24.14 2.52
C ALA A 469 -4.69 22.99 3.51
N ARG A 470 -5.25 21.86 3.05
CA ARG A 470 -5.45 20.68 3.90
C ARG A 470 -4.13 20.10 4.41
N LEU A 471 -3.13 19.99 3.54
CA LEU A 471 -1.80 19.53 3.95
C LEU A 471 -1.13 20.51 4.93
N LEU A 472 -1.12 21.81 4.62
CA LEU A 472 -0.48 22.82 5.48
C LEU A 472 -1.16 22.92 6.85
N ALA A 473 -2.46 22.71 6.96
CA ALA A 473 -3.15 22.64 8.25
C ALA A 473 -2.62 21.48 9.12
N GLN A 474 -2.42 20.29 8.53
CA GLN A 474 -1.84 19.14 9.24
C GLN A 474 -0.37 19.40 9.63
N VAL A 475 0.40 19.98 8.71
CA VAL A 475 1.82 20.33 8.94
C VAL A 475 1.96 21.38 10.04
N ASP A 476 1.10 22.40 10.07
CA ASP A 476 1.07 23.42 11.13
C ASP A 476 0.68 22.82 12.48
N ALA A 477 -0.36 21.96 12.51
CA ALA A 477 -0.78 21.27 13.72
C ALA A 477 0.35 20.40 14.30
N MET A 478 1.06 19.65 13.44
CA MET A 478 2.22 18.85 13.84
C MET A 478 3.37 19.72 14.36
N ALA A 479 3.73 20.77 13.63
CA ALA A 479 4.80 21.69 14.05
C ALA A 479 4.49 22.37 15.40
N ARG A 480 3.22 22.70 15.66
CA ARG A 480 2.78 23.22 16.97
C ARG A 480 2.85 22.16 18.08
N HIS A 481 2.42 20.93 17.78
CA HIS A 481 2.48 19.81 18.72
C HIS A 481 3.92 19.53 19.17
N GLU A 482 4.88 19.60 18.25
CA GLU A 482 6.32 19.46 18.51
C GLU A 482 6.96 20.69 19.19
N GLY A 483 6.18 21.74 19.50
CA GLY A 483 6.69 22.96 20.11
C GLY A 483 7.52 23.86 19.18
N LEU A 484 7.46 23.65 17.86
CA LEU A 484 8.22 24.42 16.86
C LEU A 484 7.57 25.76 16.46
N GLY A 485 6.43 26.10 17.07
CA GLY A 485 5.73 27.38 16.86
C GLY A 485 4.81 27.43 15.64
N GLY A 486 4.69 26.34 14.88
CA GLY A 486 3.89 26.25 13.67
C GLY A 486 4.67 26.58 12.40
N LEU A 487 3.95 26.73 11.28
CA LEU A 487 4.51 27.16 10.00
C LEU A 487 4.94 28.63 10.05
N HIS A 488 5.92 28.99 9.22
CA HIS A 488 6.35 30.38 9.08
C HIS A 488 5.20 31.24 8.52
N PRO A 489 4.96 32.49 8.99
CA PRO A 489 3.79 33.30 8.59
C PRO A 489 3.58 33.50 7.09
N ASP A 490 4.66 33.56 6.30
CA ASP A 490 4.58 33.69 4.83
C ASP A 490 4.14 32.41 4.12
N VAL A 491 4.16 31.27 4.80
CA VAL A 491 3.70 29.98 4.29
C VAL A 491 2.18 29.98 4.34
N THR A 492 1.58 30.35 3.22
CA THR A 492 0.14 30.37 3.01
C THR A 492 -0.24 29.46 1.85
N PRO A 493 -1.44 28.86 1.86
CA PRO A 493 -1.89 28.02 0.76
C PRO A 493 -1.88 28.72 -0.60
N GLU A 494 -1.98 30.04 -0.67
CA GLU A 494 -2.01 30.78 -1.92
C GLU A 494 -0.62 31.06 -2.49
N LYS A 495 0.40 31.11 -1.62
CA LYS A 495 1.76 31.53 -2.00
C LYS A 495 2.77 30.40 -1.98
N ALA A 496 2.69 29.47 -1.04
CA ALA A 496 3.73 28.48 -0.81
C ALA A 496 3.83 27.46 -1.93
N LEU A 497 5.07 27.10 -2.32
CA LEU A 497 5.37 25.86 -3.03
C LEU A 497 5.68 24.78 -2.00
N VAL A 498 5.00 23.65 -2.08
CA VAL A 498 5.26 22.49 -1.20
C VAL A 498 6.02 21.40 -1.94
N LEU A 499 7.25 21.12 -1.48
CA LEU A 499 8.07 20.00 -1.91
C LEU A 499 7.84 18.81 -0.96
N GLY A 500 7.24 17.73 -1.46
CA GLY A 500 6.95 16.53 -0.67
C GLY A 500 7.97 15.41 -0.89
N PHE A 501 8.35 14.73 0.19
CA PHE A 501 9.10 13.47 0.15
C PHE A 501 8.52 12.51 1.18
N ALA A 502 7.96 11.37 0.76
CA ALA A 502 7.54 10.34 1.71
C ALA A 502 7.71 8.90 1.25
N ARG A 503 8.64 8.18 1.88
CA ARG A 503 9.03 6.80 1.53
C ARG A 503 9.59 6.07 2.75
N ARG A 504 9.83 4.75 2.64
CA ARG A 504 10.72 4.06 3.58
C ARG A 504 12.11 4.72 3.55
N PHE A 505 12.65 5.03 4.72
CA PHE A 505 14.03 5.52 4.82
C PHE A 505 15.00 4.36 4.66
N ALA A 506 15.86 4.47 3.64
CA ALA A 506 16.99 3.59 3.35
C ALA A 506 18.06 4.44 2.66
N THR A 507 19.33 4.06 2.79
CA THR A 507 20.47 4.86 2.30
C THR A 507 20.42 5.13 0.80
N TYR A 508 19.96 4.17 0.01
CA TYR A 508 19.85 4.33 -1.44
C TYR A 508 18.72 5.25 -1.90
N LYS A 509 17.73 5.57 -1.05
CA LYS A 509 16.64 6.50 -1.38
C LYS A 509 17.06 7.97 -1.29
N ARG A 510 18.22 8.24 -0.68
CA ARG A 510 18.88 9.55 -0.54
C ARG A 510 17.93 10.70 -0.15
N ALA A 511 17.07 10.48 0.84
CA ALA A 511 16.13 11.51 1.33
C ALA A 511 16.83 12.82 1.75
N GLY A 512 18.07 12.73 2.24
CA GLY A 512 18.89 13.88 2.63
C GLY A 512 19.59 14.61 1.49
N LEU A 513 19.39 14.25 0.21
CA LEU A 513 20.13 14.85 -0.91
C LEU A 513 19.91 16.36 -1.02
N VAL A 514 18.70 16.85 -0.71
CA VAL A 514 18.38 18.29 -0.67
C VAL A 514 19.07 19.02 0.51
N LEU A 515 19.51 18.29 1.53
CA LEU A 515 20.19 18.83 2.72
C LEU A 515 21.72 18.86 2.56
N THR A 516 22.26 18.45 1.42
CA THR A 516 23.71 18.41 1.19
C THR A 516 24.33 19.81 1.11
N ASP A 517 23.55 20.81 0.69
CA ASP A 517 23.91 22.23 0.73
C ASP A 517 22.85 23.02 1.53
N PRO A 518 22.91 22.98 2.87
CA PRO A 518 21.89 23.59 3.72
C PRO A 518 21.86 25.11 3.57
N GLU A 519 23.00 25.76 3.33
CA GLU A 519 23.08 27.21 3.15
C GLU A 519 22.36 27.66 1.87
N ARG A 520 22.51 26.90 0.77
CA ARG A 520 21.74 27.17 -0.44
C ARG A 520 20.26 26.90 -0.23
N LEU A 521 19.89 25.82 0.46
CA LEU A 521 18.49 25.54 0.75
C LEU A 521 17.83 26.65 1.58
N VAL A 522 18.50 27.15 2.62
CA VAL A 522 18.03 28.31 3.40
C VAL A 522 17.79 29.51 2.50
N ARG A 523 18.75 29.85 1.61
CA ARG A 523 18.57 30.96 0.66
C ARG A 523 17.37 30.77 -0.27
N LEU A 524 17.09 29.54 -0.71
CA LEU A 524 15.90 29.25 -1.52
C LEU A 524 14.61 29.40 -0.72
N MET A 525 14.61 29.02 0.56
CA MET A 525 13.47 29.17 1.46
C MET A 525 13.22 30.64 1.88
N ASP A 526 14.29 31.42 2.02
CA ASP A 526 14.30 32.82 2.48
C ASP A 526 14.32 33.84 1.33
N GLY A 527 14.27 33.39 0.07
CA GLY A 527 14.49 34.18 -1.14
C GLY A 527 13.46 35.29 -1.46
N GLY A 528 12.78 35.84 -0.46
CA GLY A 528 11.78 36.89 -0.55
C GLY A 528 10.35 36.35 -0.61
N ASN A 529 9.53 36.87 -1.54
CA ASN A 529 8.11 36.48 -1.73
C ASN A 529 7.92 35.08 -2.36
N ARG A 530 8.88 34.16 -2.19
CA ARG A 530 8.87 32.81 -2.76
C ARG A 530 8.92 31.74 -1.65
N PRO A 531 7.86 31.61 -0.83
CA PRO A 531 7.86 30.64 0.27
C PRO A 531 7.94 29.20 -0.25
N LEU A 532 9.06 28.54 0.03
CA LEU A 532 9.27 27.11 -0.19
C LEU A 532 9.12 26.36 1.14
N VAL A 533 8.35 25.28 1.13
CA VAL A 533 8.21 24.35 2.25
C VAL A 533 8.64 22.96 1.81
N VAL A 534 9.45 22.29 2.63
CA VAL A 534 9.84 20.90 2.40
C VAL A 534 9.22 20.04 3.49
N VAL A 535 8.44 19.03 3.09
CA VAL A 535 7.76 18.12 4.01
C VAL A 535 8.28 16.70 3.80
N PHE A 536 8.90 16.17 4.84
CA PHE A 536 9.36 14.78 4.90
C PHE A 536 8.38 13.91 5.68
N ALA A 537 8.22 12.66 5.26
CA ALA A 537 7.58 11.63 6.08
C ALA A 537 8.14 10.25 5.74
N GLY A 538 8.02 9.30 6.67
CA GLY A 538 8.43 7.92 6.41
C GLY A 538 8.99 7.22 7.64
N LYS A 539 9.21 5.91 7.48
CA LYS A 539 9.71 5.02 8.54
C LYS A 539 11.01 4.35 8.09
N ALA A 540 12.01 4.27 8.96
CA ALA A 540 13.15 3.38 8.79
C ALA A 540 12.79 1.96 9.27
N HIS A 541 13.41 0.93 8.71
CA HIS A 541 13.21 -0.42 9.23
C HIS A 541 13.83 -0.53 10.64
N PRO A 542 13.23 -1.27 11.61
CA PRO A 542 13.72 -1.29 13.00
C PRO A 542 15.17 -1.76 13.14
N ARG A 543 15.62 -2.59 12.20
CA ARG A 543 17.00 -3.12 12.09
C ARG A 543 17.91 -2.35 11.11
N ASP A 544 17.42 -1.28 10.48
CA ASP A 544 18.18 -0.46 9.54
C ASP A 544 18.72 0.78 10.24
N GLU A 545 19.81 0.60 10.98
CA GLU A 545 20.45 1.68 11.74
C GLU A 545 20.85 2.87 10.85
N PRO A 546 21.45 2.68 9.65
CA PRO A 546 21.71 3.79 8.73
C PRO A 546 20.43 4.55 8.32
N GLY A 547 19.33 3.84 8.10
CA GLY A 547 18.02 4.44 7.85
C GLY A 547 17.50 5.29 9.03
N LYS A 548 17.65 4.80 10.27
CA LYS A 548 17.26 5.54 11.48
C LYS A 548 18.10 6.80 11.69
N LEU A 549 19.41 6.72 11.47
CA LEU A 549 20.30 7.88 11.52
C LEU A 549 19.97 8.91 10.44
N LEU A 550 19.49 8.49 9.27
CA LEU A 550 18.98 9.41 8.25
C LEU A 550 17.70 10.14 8.71
N VAL A 551 16.74 9.43 9.32
CA VAL A 551 15.55 10.04 9.94
C VAL A 551 15.97 11.08 10.98
N GLN A 552 16.87 10.69 11.89
CA GLN A 552 17.35 11.57 12.95
C GLN A 552 17.95 12.87 12.40
N ARG A 553 18.80 12.78 11.37
CA ARG A 553 19.39 13.98 10.74
C ARG A 553 18.33 14.90 10.13
N ILE A 554 17.31 14.35 9.49
CA ILE A 554 16.22 15.14 8.89
C ILE A 554 15.37 15.81 9.97
N VAL A 555 15.04 15.09 11.05
CA VAL A 555 14.32 15.67 12.19
C VAL A 555 15.14 16.78 12.84
N GLN A 556 16.44 16.55 13.06
CA GLN A 556 17.33 17.59 13.61
C GLN A 556 17.39 18.82 12.70
N ALA A 557 17.47 18.63 11.38
CA ALA A 557 17.38 19.74 10.43
C ALA A 557 16.03 20.48 10.51
N SER A 558 14.91 19.77 10.71
CA SER A 558 13.58 20.40 10.88
C SER A 558 13.45 21.22 12.17
N ARG A 559 14.30 20.92 13.17
CA ARG A 559 14.38 21.60 14.46
C ARG A 559 15.41 22.74 14.47
N ASP A 560 16.22 22.89 13.42
CA ASP A 560 17.18 24.00 13.28
C ASP A 560 16.44 25.32 13.01
N GLU A 561 16.82 26.38 13.73
CA GLU A 561 16.19 27.69 13.64
C GLU A 561 16.17 28.24 12.21
N ARG A 562 17.20 27.92 11.40
CA ARG A 562 17.29 28.36 9.99
C ARG A 562 16.19 27.78 9.09
N PHE A 563 15.59 26.66 9.48
CA PHE A 563 14.54 25.98 8.72
C PHE A 563 13.16 26.07 9.38
N ARG A 564 13.05 26.78 10.51
CA ARG A 564 11.85 26.79 11.35
C ARG A 564 10.60 27.19 10.57
N GLY A 565 9.59 26.32 10.64
CA GLY A 565 8.30 26.53 9.98
C GLY A 565 8.34 26.40 8.45
N ARG A 566 9.45 25.91 7.86
CA ARG A 566 9.62 25.69 6.41
C ARG A 566 10.16 24.31 6.06
N LEU A 567 10.87 23.64 6.96
CA LEU A 567 11.20 22.22 6.85
C LEU A 567 10.48 21.46 7.97
N VAL A 568 9.63 20.50 7.61
CA VAL A 568 8.82 19.76 8.59
C VAL A 568 8.93 18.26 8.33
N PHE A 569 9.05 17.49 9.42
CA PHE A 569 8.95 16.04 9.40
C PHE A 569 7.60 15.62 9.99
N LEU A 570 6.80 14.89 9.23
CA LEU A 570 5.57 14.23 9.70
C LEU A 570 5.92 12.81 10.13
N ASP A 571 5.74 12.53 11.42
CA ASP A 571 5.97 11.21 11.97
C ASP A 571 4.83 10.23 11.64
N ASN A 572 5.07 8.96 11.95
CA ASN A 572 4.14 7.85 11.82
C ASN A 572 3.45 7.73 10.45
N TYR A 573 4.21 7.93 9.37
CA TYR A 573 3.72 7.80 8.00
C TYR A 573 2.89 6.53 7.74
N ASP A 574 1.64 6.73 7.33
CA ASP A 574 0.65 5.70 7.01
C ASP A 574 -0.13 6.07 5.73
N VAL A 575 -1.23 5.37 5.40
CA VAL A 575 -2.00 5.64 4.17
C VAL A 575 -2.74 6.99 4.25
N GLU A 576 -3.10 7.46 5.44
CA GLU A 576 -3.76 8.76 5.61
C GLU A 576 -2.80 9.91 5.40
N ILE A 577 -1.61 9.86 6.02
CA ILE A 577 -0.55 10.84 5.78
C ILE A 577 -0.10 10.77 4.31
N ALA A 578 -0.05 9.56 3.71
CA ALA A 578 0.24 9.41 2.29
C ALA A 578 -0.77 10.15 1.41
N ARG A 579 -2.09 10.02 1.67
CA ARG A 579 -3.12 10.76 0.93
C ARG A 579 -2.94 12.27 1.07
N LEU A 580 -2.71 12.78 2.28
CA LEU A 580 -2.50 14.21 2.51
C LEU A 580 -1.30 14.74 1.73
N LEU A 581 -0.17 14.03 1.77
CA LEU A 581 1.06 14.44 1.10
C LEU A 581 0.93 14.41 -0.42
N VAL A 582 0.50 13.29 -1.00
CA VAL A 582 0.38 13.18 -2.47
C VAL A 582 -0.69 14.13 -3.04
N GLN A 583 -1.69 14.52 -2.23
CA GLN A 583 -2.70 15.51 -2.62
C GLN A 583 -2.16 16.94 -2.49
N GLY A 584 -1.48 17.28 -1.39
CA GLY A 584 -1.11 18.66 -1.09
C GLY A 584 0.26 19.13 -1.60
N SER A 585 1.17 18.23 -1.98
CA SER A 585 2.48 18.59 -2.52
C SER A 585 2.39 19.12 -3.95
N ASP A 586 3.14 20.16 -4.29
CA ASP A 586 3.23 20.73 -5.64
C ASP A 586 4.33 20.08 -6.47
N VAL A 587 5.42 19.71 -5.80
CA VAL A 587 6.49 18.90 -6.38
C VAL A 587 6.66 17.66 -5.53
N TRP A 588 6.62 16.49 -6.16
CA TRP A 588 6.90 15.21 -5.52
C TRP A 588 8.34 14.81 -5.80
N MET A 589 9.20 14.88 -4.79
CA MET A 589 10.63 14.61 -4.91
C MET A 589 10.95 13.16 -4.57
N ASN A 590 11.65 12.47 -5.48
CA ASN A 590 12.26 11.16 -5.23
C ASN A 590 13.72 11.19 -5.69
N THR A 591 14.66 10.72 -4.88
CA THR A 591 16.09 10.75 -5.22
C THR A 591 16.75 9.37 -5.08
N PRO A 592 16.16 8.27 -5.57
CA PRO A 592 16.78 6.95 -5.43
C PRO A 592 18.10 6.88 -6.23
N ARG A 593 19.06 6.07 -5.80
CA ARG A 593 20.20 5.71 -6.65
C ARG A 593 19.73 4.81 -7.78
N ARG A 594 20.03 5.16 -9.04
CA ARG A 594 19.78 4.29 -10.19
C ARG A 594 20.70 3.06 -10.17
N PRO A 595 20.23 1.83 -10.51
CA PRO A 595 18.86 1.39 -10.78
C PRO A 595 18.21 0.69 -9.56
N GLN A 596 18.29 1.29 -8.37
CA GLN A 596 17.86 0.67 -7.10
C GLN A 596 16.39 0.96 -6.75
N GLU A 597 15.65 1.64 -7.63
CA GLU A 597 14.19 1.75 -7.59
C GLU A 597 13.55 0.76 -8.56
N ALA A 598 12.77 -0.20 -8.04
CA ALA A 598 12.04 -1.11 -8.92
C ALA A 598 10.88 -0.43 -9.67
N SER A 599 10.19 0.52 -9.04
CA SER A 599 9.06 1.24 -9.65
C SER A 599 8.84 2.59 -8.93
N GLY A 600 7.92 2.65 -7.96
CA GLY A 600 7.68 3.84 -7.14
C GLY A 600 6.31 4.46 -7.35
N THR A 601 5.27 3.79 -6.83
CA THR A 601 3.86 4.22 -7.01
C THR A 601 3.49 5.55 -6.36
N SER A 602 4.31 6.09 -5.45
CA SER A 602 4.00 7.39 -4.81
C SER A 602 3.99 8.56 -5.78
N GLY A 603 4.88 8.54 -6.79
CA GLY A 603 4.91 9.57 -7.84
C GLY A 603 3.63 9.54 -8.68
N MET A 604 3.17 8.33 -9.06
CA MET A 604 1.92 8.14 -9.81
C MET A 604 0.72 8.77 -9.08
N LYS A 605 0.64 8.60 -7.76
CA LYS A 605 -0.45 9.17 -6.92
C LYS A 605 -0.40 10.68 -6.84
N ALA A 606 0.81 11.23 -6.72
CA ALA A 606 1.01 12.66 -6.60
C ALA A 606 0.65 13.37 -7.91
N THR A 607 1.06 12.78 -9.05
CA THR A 607 0.69 13.23 -10.39
C THR A 607 -0.82 13.33 -10.58
N LEU A 608 -1.60 12.34 -10.14
CA LEU A 608 -3.08 12.37 -10.25
C LEU A 608 -3.71 13.59 -9.57
N ASN A 609 -3.03 14.15 -8.58
CA ASN A 609 -3.49 15.34 -7.86
C ASN A 609 -2.90 16.63 -8.41
N GLY A 610 -2.01 16.55 -9.40
CA GLY A 610 -1.35 17.71 -10.01
C GLY A 610 -0.04 18.12 -9.36
N ALA A 611 0.57 17.24 -8.55
CA ALA A 611 1.98 17.38 -8.18
C ALA A 611 2.86 17.03 -9.38
N LEU A 612 3.93 17.78 -9.61
CA LEU A 612 4.90 17.49 -10.65
C LEU A 612 6.04 16.64 -10.09
N HIS A 613 6.48 15.63 -10.84
CA HIS A 613 7.53 14.74 -10.37
C HIS A 613 8.92 15.33 -10.62
N LEU A 614 9.79 15.24 -9.62
CA LEU A 614 11.21 15.56 -9.68
C LEU A 614 11.97 14.33 -9.19
N SER A 615 12.61 13.60 -10.11
CA SER A 615 13.28 12.35 -9.75
C SER A 615 14.41 11.99 -10.70
N GLU A 616 15.31 11.13 -10.23
CA GLU A 616 16.20 10.36 -11.11
C GLU A 616 15.39 9.54 -12.12
N LEU A 617 15.97 9.31 -13.31
CA LEU A 617 15.47 8.37 -14.33
C LEU A 617 15.65 6.92 -13.85
N ASP A 618 14.87 6.54 -12.84
CA ASP A 618 14.86 5.22 -12.25
C ASP A 618 13.42 4.77 -11.95
N GLY A 619 13.22 3.46 -11.78
CA GLY A 619 11.92 2.86 -11.53
C GLY A 619 10.87 3.25 -12.57
N TRP A 620 9.73 3.76 -12.11
CA TRP A 620 8.63 4.16 -13.00
C TRP A 620 8.93 5.43 -13.80
N TRP A 621 9.80 6.31 -13.29
CA TRP A 621 10.05 7.60 -13.91
C TRP A 621 10.90 7.48 -15.17
N ASP A 622 11.81 6.50 -15.23
CA ASP A 622 12.61 6.16 -16.41
C ASP A 622 11.73 5.90 -17.65
N GLU A 623 10.60 5.22 -17.48
CA GLU A 623 9.66 4.96 -18.57
C GLU A 623 8.57 6.03 -18.73
N ALA A 624 8.29 6.82 -17.70
CA ALA A 624 7.22 7.83 -17.69
C ALA A 624 7.66 9.19 -18.21
N TYR A 625 8.92 9.59 -17.98
CA TYR A 625 9.41 10.94 -18.20
C TYR A 625 9.33 11.37 -19.66
N GLU A 626 8.83 12.58 -19.87
CA GLU A 626 8.98 13.35 -21.09
C GLU A 626 9.24 14.82 -20.74
N PRO A 627 9.96 15.59 -21.58
CA PRO A 627 10.09 17.02 -21.35
C PRO A 627 8.73 17.71 -21.27
N GLY A 628 8.50 18.47 -20.18
CA GLY A 628 7.27 19.22 -19.97
C GLY A 628 6.21 18.56 -19.09
N ILE A 629 6.52 17.47 -18.37
CA ILE A 629 5.62 16.87 -17.36
C ILE A 629 6.23 16.78 -15.94
N GLY A 630 7.48 17.19 -15.80
CA GLY A 630 8.24 17.15 -14.56
C GLY A 630 9.72 17.40 -14.86
N TRP A 631 10.60 16.89 -14.00
CA TRP A 631 12.05 17.04 -14.13
C TRP A 631 12.76 15.72 -13.85
N ALA A 632 13.85 15.51 -14.59
CA ALA A 632 14.75 14.38 -14.43
C ALA A 632 16.07 14.83 -13.80
N LEU A 633 16.56 14.04 -12.85
CA LEU A 633 17.92 14.09 -12.36
C LEU A 633 18.77 13.04 -13.10
N GLY A 634 20.09 13.22 -13.09
CA GLY A 634 21.06 12.33 -13.72
C GLY A 634 21.28 12.57 -15.22
N GLU A 635 20.39 13.31 -15.89
CA GLU A 635 20.56 13.65 -17.31
C GLU A 635 21.82 14.51 -17.53
N GLY A 636 22.67 14.07 -18.46
CA GLY A 636 23.89 14.79 -18.84
C GLY A 636 25.07 14.65 -17.88
N LEU A 637 24.95 13.86 -16.81
CA LEU A 637 26.09 13.53 -15.95
C LEU A 637 27.03 12.54 -16.62
N SER A 638 28.34 12.65 -16.34
CA SER A 638 29.32 11.70 -16.84
C SER A 638 29.07 10.30 -16.27
N GLY A 639 29.05 9.28 -17.13
CA GLY A 639 28.94 7.87 -16.73
C GLY A 639 30.13 7.36 -15.91
N ASP A 640 31.23 8.12 -15.85
CA ASP A 640 32.40 7.79 -15.05
C ASP A 640 32.26 8.20 -13.57
N LEU A 641 31.26 9.03 -13.24
CA LEU A 641 31.00 9.42 -11.85
C LEU A 641 30.41 8.25 -11.08
N VAL A 642 31.04 7.92 -9.95
CA VAL A 642 30.60 6.83 -9.06
C VAL A 642 30.57 7.30 -7.61
N GLY A 643 29.72 6.66 -6.80
CA GLY A 643 29.64 6.90 -5.36
C GLY A 643 29.37 8.37 -5.00
N GLU A 644 30.17 8.91 -4.09
CA GLU A 644 29.98 10.26 -3.53
C GLU A 644 30.12 11.37 -4.59
N ALA A 645 30.98 11.19 -5.60
CA ALA A 645 31.15 12.18 -6.66
C ALA A 645 29.88 12.27 -7.55
N HIS A 646 29.21 11.13 -7.77
CA HIS A 646 27.93 11.09 -8.47
C HIS A 646 26.84 11.76 -7.63
N ASP A 647 26.74 11.43 -6.33
CA ASP A 647 25.76 12.04 -5.43
C ASP A 647 25.93 13.56 -5.32
N ALA A 648 27.16 14.05 -5.27
CA ALA A 648 27.43 15.48 -5.21
C ALA A 648 26.99 16.20 -6.50
N ALA A 649 27.13 15.55 -7.66
CA ALA A 649 26.69 16.08 -8.94
C ALA A 649 25.15 16.12 -9.04
N GLU A 650 24.46 15.04 -8.64
CA GLU A 650 22.99 15.01 -8.59
C GLU A 650 22.43 15.98 -7.54
N ALA A 651 23.08 16.12 -6.37
CA ALA A 651 22.70 17.11 -5.37
C ALA A 651 22.81 18.54 -5.92
N LYS A 652 23.89 18.84 -6.66
CA LYS A 652 24.03 20.14 -7.34
C LYS A 652 22.93 20.33 -8.39
N GLN A 653 22.65 19.33 -9.22
CA GLN A 653 21.59 19.40 -10.24
C GLN A 653 20.22 19.60 -9.62
N LEU A 654 19.89 18.91 -8.52
CA LEU A 654 18.66 19.09 -7.77
C LEU A 654 18.49 20.54 -7.32
N MET A 655 19.53 21.14 -6.74
CA MET A 655 19.48 22.53 -6.29
C MET A 655 19.42 23.52 -7.46
N ASP A 656 20.09 23.23 -8.59
CA ASP A 656 20.01 24.04 -9.81
C ASP A 656 18.60 24.03 -10.41
N LEU A 657 17.95 22.87 -10.50
CA LEU A 657 16.56 22.75 -10.96
C LEU A 657 15.60 23.51 -10.04
N LEU A 658 15.77 23.41 -8.73
CA LEU A 658 14.96 24.17 -7.77
C LEU A 658 15.11 25.68 -7.97
N GLU A 659 16.35 26.17 -8.06
CA GLU A 659 16.67 27.60 -8.11
C GLU A 659 16.31 28.26 -9.45
N PHE A 660 16.63 27.60 -10.57
CA PHE A 660 16.59 28.22 -11.89
C PHE A 660 15.38 27.83 -12.74
N GLU A 661 14.66 26.76 -12.38
CA GLU A 661 13.49 26.31 -13.15
C GLU A 661 12.22 26.25 -12.32
N ILE A 662 12.22 25.45 -11.24
CA ILE A 662 10.99 25.12 -10.50
C ILE A 662 10.44 26.34 -9.76
N LEU A 663 11.26 27.00 -8.95
CA LEU A 663 10.82 28.19 -8.21
C LEU A 663 10.44 29.33 -9.17
N PRO A 664 11.26 29.72 -10.18
CA PRO A 664 10.85 30.73 -11.13
C PRO A 664 9.53 30.42 -11.84
N GLU A 665 9.32 29.20 -12.34
CA GLU A 665 8.11 28.83 -13.07
C GLU A 665 6.85 28.87 -12.18
N PHE A 666 6.91 28.39 -10.94
CA PHE A 666 5.78 28.44 -10.02
C PHE A 666 5.40 29.86 -9.60
N PHE A 667 6.40 30.72 -9.38
CA PHE A 667 6.22 32.08 -8.88
C PHE A 667 6.02 33.14 -9.98
N GLU A 668 6.07 32.76 -11.24
CA GLU A 668 5.69 33.60 -12.39
C GLU A 668 4.15 33.76 -12.46
N ARG A 669 3.59 34.57 -11.54
CA ARG A 669 2.14 34.78 -11.43
C ARG A 669 1.63 35.81 -12.44
N ASN A 670 0.54 35.48 -13.13
CA ASN A 670 -0.24 36.40 -13.96
C ASN A 670 -1.14 37.32 -13.11
N GLU A 671 -1.95 38.17 -13.77
CA GLU A 671 -2.93 39.07 -13.12
C GLU A 671 -4.00 38.33 -12.31
N HIS A 672 -4.21 37.04 -12.59
CA HIS A 672 -5.15 36.16 -11.88
C HIS A 672 -4.49 35.39 -10.72
N GLY A 673 -3.23 35.71 -10.38
CA GLY A 673 -2.54 35.17 -9.21
C GLY A 673 -1.99 33.75 -9.35
N HIS A 674 -1.89 33.21 -10.57
CA HIS A 674 -1.36 31.86 -10.82
C HIS A 674 -0.38 31.83 -12.02
N SER A 675 0.42 30.76 -12.14
CA SER A 675 1.35 30.58 -13.26
C SER A 675 0.70 29.71 -14.33
N GLU A 676 0.50 30.28 -15.53
CA GLU A 676 -0.07 29.57 -16.68
C GLU A 676 0.82 28.40 -17.08
N ARG A 677 2.12 28.66 -17.21
CA ARG A 677 3.13 27.67 -17.62
C ARG A 677 3.19 26.49 -16.65
N TRP A 678 3.14 26.76 -15.35
CA TRP A 678 3.07 25.72 -14.32
C TRP A 678 1.82 24.85 -14.50
N LEU A 679 0.65 25.47 -14.71
CA LEU A 679 -0.62 24.76 -14.81
C LEU A 679 -0.79 24.03 -16.14
N ASP A 680 -0.14 24.48 -17.21
CA ASP A 680 0.02 23.73 -18.46
C ASP A 680 0.81 22.45 -18.22
N ARG A 681 1.94 22.54 -17.51
CA ARG A 681 2.75 21.38 -17.13
C ARG A 681 1.96 20.40 -16.27
N VAL A 682 1.23 20.90 -15.26
CA VAL A 682 0.36 20.08 -14.40
C VAL A 682 -0.72 19.37 -15.21
N ALA A 683 -1.43 20.10 -16.07
CA ALA A 683 -2.50 19.55 -16.89
C ALA A 683 -1.98 18.47 -17.87
N ARG A 684 -0.83 18.72 -18.51
CA ARG A 684 -0.17 17.76 -19.40
C ARG A 684 0.29 16.51 -18.65
N SER A 685 0.88 16.70 -17.47
CA SER A 685 1.32 15.64 -16.57
C SER A 685 0.17 14.71 -16.17
N ILE A 686 -0.97 15.25 -15.73
CA ILE A 686 -2.17 14.46 -15.43
C ILE A 686 -2.65 13.72 -16.70
N GLN A 687 -2.78 14.43 -17.82
CA GLN A 687 -3.31 13.88 -19.06
C GLN A 687 -2.51 12.68 -19.56
N SER A 688 -1.17 12.74 -19.51
CA SER A 688 -0.30 11.69 -20.04
C SER A 688 -0.18 10.49 -19.11
N MET A 689 -0.14 10.73 -17.80
CA MET A 689 0.20 9.70 -16.83
C MET A 689 -1.02 9.00 -16.22
N ALA A 690 -2.12 9.72 -15.98
CA ALA A 690 -3.29 9.14 -15.33
C ALA A 690 -3.83 7.87 -16.00
N PRO A 691 -3.98 7.80 -17.34
CA PRO A 691 -4.44 6.56 -17.99
C PRO A 691 -3.37 5.46 -18.01
N ARG A 692 -2.09 5.82 -18.07
CA ARG A 692 -0.99 4.86 -18.23
C ARG A 692 -0.67 4.12 -16.93
N PHE A 693 -0.78 4.78 -15.79
CA PHE A 693 -0.39 4.23 -14.49
C PHE A 693 -1.59 3.96 -13.57
N SER A 694 -2.73 3.59 -14.18
CA SER A 694 -3.91 3.12 -13.47
C SER A 694 -3.80 1.64 -13.14
N ALA A 695 -4.13 1.25 -11.91
CA ALA A 695 -4.19 -0.15 -11.49
C ALA A 695 -5.26 -0.98 -12.24
N HIS A 696 -6.18 -0.33 -12.97
CA HIS A 696 -7.16 -1.01 -13.81
C HIS A 696 -6.54 -1.56 -15.11
N GLY A 697 -5.48 -0.92 -15.61
CA GLY A 697 -4.80 -1.31 -16.85
C GLY A 697 -3.53 -2.13 -16.62
N SER A 698 -2.98 -2.12 -15.40
CA SER A 698 -1.77 -2.84 -15.00
C SER A 698 -2.01 -4.30 -14.67
#